data_AF-A0A443RQ14-F1
#
_entry.id   AF-A0A443RQ14-F1
#
_cell.length_a   1.000
_cell.length_b   1.000
_cell.length_c   1.000
_cell.angle_alpha   90.00
_cell.angle_beta   90.00
_cell.angle_gamma   90.00
#
_symmetry.space_group_name_H-M   'P 1'
#
loop_
_entity.id
_entity.type
_entity.pdbx_description
1 polymer ?
#
loop_
_entity_poly.entity_id
_entity_poly.type
_entity_poly.pdbx_seq_one_letter_code
_entity_poly.pdbx_strand_id
1 'polypeptide(L)'
;MNAVKTRKRCFYELIQEAYECLSDAKERVWYDKHRDHILSGRDRNDIVDTSFDVFPYFSSSSYSAFDDSENGFYTVYRNVFDTIAKEDLPFRADDSETVPNFGFSNSSYSDVHAFYAYWQSYCTPRDFSWLDKYDILSAPNRRFVRLMEKENRKLREAGKRKRNEEIRQLVAFVRRRDKRVQAQRKANEVKINEKRNKTKEYRLKQIEEQRKEFESFKESDWTSMSTLEEELQQIENSLEQENDSRRQRKQRKRKQNKKLESSEMLEMCKDNEEENETENIEEFEDLSDVDLYCIACDKAFKSSGQISNPRNDFGHGVAAGVVVDAESEVRKLRTFFETKKAKRNEEKMGVRTFEEERAFLEKIGPVSWKIKKGFVPNMKVEGIFYVNSHLEKLMFEELRNACKGAGFGGFLPAVKQIGNVASLSGIVGNSIGLPDCHSGYGFAIGNMAAFDMSDKYSIVSPGGVGFDINCGVRLLRTNLMEKDVDPVKEQVAQSMFDHIPVGVGSKGIIPMNARDLEEALEMGVDWSLREGYAWAEDKEHCEEYGRMLNADPAKVSLKAKKRGLPQLGTLGAGNHYAEIQVVDEIYDVRNAAKMGIECTGQVCVMIHSGSRGFGHQVATDALLSMEKAMKRDKIEVNDRQLACAYINSNEGQDYLKAMAAAANFAWVNRSSMTFLTRQAFSKTFNTTPDDLDMQVIYDVSHNIAKIEEHMVNGKPMKLLVHRKGSTRAFPPHHPLIPVDYQLTGQPVLIGGSMGTCSYVLTGTEKGMRDTFGTTCHGAGRALSRSKSRRNLSYEDVLDELKKKGIAIRVASPKLVMEEAPESYKNVTDVVNTCHEAGISMKCFKLRPIAVIKG
;
A
#
# COMPACT_ATOMS: atom_id res chain seq x y z
N MET A 1 6.51 37.07 50.77
CA MET A 1 7.20 36.09 49.90
C MET A 1 6.41 34.80 49.63
N ASN A 2 5.73 34.20 50.61
CA ASN A 2 4.95 32.96 50.40
C ASN A 2 3.79 33.12 49.40
N ALA A 3 3.00 34.21 49.45
CA ALA A 3 1.91 34.45 48.50
C ALA A 3 2.35 34.56 47.02
N VAL A 4 3.57 35.06 46.76
CA VAL A 4 4.15 35.19 45.41
C VAL A 4 4.66 33.84 44.90
N LYS A 5 5.21 33.00 45.78
CA LYS A 5 5.60 31.61 45.45
C LYS A 5 4.37 30.75 45.14
N THR A 6 3.29 30.88 45.91
CA THR A 6 2.03 30.15 45.67
C THR A 6 1.38 30.57 44.36
N ARG A 7 1.30 31.87 44.05
CA ARG A 7 0.78 32.35 42.75
C ARG A 7 1.62 31.90 41.56
N LYS A 8 2.96 31.87 41.67
CA LYS A 8 3.83 31.36 40.61
C LYS A 8 3.64 29.86 40.38
N ARG A 9 3.39 29.08 41.42
CA ARG A 9 3.15 27.63 41.31
C ARG A 9 1.83 27.33 40.60
N CYS A 10 0.74 27.98 41.00
CA CYS A 10 -0.55 27.86 40.31
C CYS A 10 -0.49 28.33 38.85
N PHE A 11 0.26 29.40 38.54
CA PHE A 11 0.42 29.88 37.17
C PHE A 11 1.23 28.89 36.29
N TYR A 12 2.24 28.23 36.87
CA TYR A 12 3.03 27.22 36.16
C TYR A 12 2.24 25.94 35.91
N GLU A 13 1.40 25.53 36.87
CA GLU A 13 0.47 24.40 36.73
C GLU A 13 -0.55 24.67 35.61
N LEU A 14 -1.15 25.87 35.57
CA LEU A 14 -2.05 26.27 34.49
C LEU A 14 -1.38 26.30 33.10
N ILE A 15 -0.12 26.74 33.02
CA ILE A 15 0.65 26.74 31.76
C ILE A 15 0.98 25.31 31.31
N GLN A 16 1.36 24.44 32.24
CA GLN A 16 1.66 23.05 31.93
C GLN A 16 0.40 22.31 31.45
N GLU A 17 -0.75 22.59 32.07
CA GLU A 17 -2.06 22.06 31.62
C GLU A 17 -2.45 22.60 30.24
N ALA A 18 -2.29 23.89 29.99
CA ALA A 18 -2.54 24.48 28.67
C ALA A 18 -1.62 23.86 27.60
N TYR A 19 -0.37 23.58 27.95
CA TYR A 19 0.59 22.91 27.06
C TYR A 19 0.19 21.46 26.78
N GLU A 20 -0.17 20.67 27.80
CA GLU A 20 -0.65 19.29 27.64
C GLU A 20 -1.89 19.26 26.73
N CYS A 21 -2.85 20.15 26.98
CA CYS A 21 -4.07 20.30 26.18
C CYS A 21 -3.82 20.73 24.72
N LEU A 22 -2.88 21.66 24.48
CA LEU A 22 -2.54 22.15 23.13
C LEU A 22 -1.63 21.20 22.35
N SER A 23 -0.90 20.32 23.05
CA SER A 23 -0.01 19.33 22.44
C SER A 23 -0.74 18.12 21.84
N ASP A 24 -1.97 17.83 22.28
CA ASP A 24 -2.81 16.80 21.69
C ASP A 24 -3.72 17.40 20.59
N ALA A 25 -3.47 16.98 19.35
CA ALA A 25 -4.23 17.42 18.18
C ALA A 25 -5.74 17.15 18.29
N LYS A 26 -6.17 16.12 19.04
CA LYS A 26 -7.59 15.80 19.22
C LYS A 26 -8.27 16.70 20.26
N GLU A 27 -7.60 16.99 21.37
CA GLU A 27 -8.13 17.92 22.39
C GLU A 27 -8.16 19.34 21.85
N ARG A 28 -7.09 19.78 21.16
CA ARG A 28 -7.04 21.10 20.52
C ARG A 28 -8.20 21.33 19.55
N VAL A 29 -8.47 20.38 18.66
CA VAL A 29 -9.60 20.48 17.70
C VAL A 29 -10.95 20.55 18.41
N TRP A 30 -11.09 19.90 19.57
CA TRP A 30 -12.32 19.96 20.37
C TRP A 30 -12.47 21.32 21.06
N TYR A 31 -11.42 21.82 21.71
CA TYR A 31 -11.42 23.14 22.35
C TYR A 31 -11.65 24.25 21.32
N ASP A 32 -11.04 24.17 20.14
CA ASP A 32 -11.24 25.14 19.05
C ASP A 32 -12.70 25.14 18.55
N LYS A 33 -13.36 23.97 18.48
CA LYS A 33 -14.77 23.84 18.07
C LYS A 33 -15.78 24.33 19.12
N HIS A 34 -15.42 24.30 20.40
CA HIS A 34 -16.31 24.64 21.51
C HIS A 34 -15.86 25.91 22.26
N ARG A 35 -14.85 26.61 21.74
CA ARG A 35 -14.22 27.80 22.32
C ARG A 35 -15.25 28.85 22.72
N ASP A 36 -16.18 29.17 21.83
CA ASP A 36 -17.16 30.23 22.06
C ASP A 36 -18.18 29.82 23.13
N HIS A 37 -18.58 28.53 23.18
CA HIS A 37 -19.48 28.00 24.22
C HIS A 37 -18.83 27.95 25.60
N ILE A 38 -17.53 27.67 25.66
CA ILE A 38 -16.72 27.63 26.88
C ILE A 38 -16.47 29.06 27.42
N LEU A 39 -16.30 30.05 26.55
CA LEU A 39 -15.99 31.43 26.92
C LEU A 39 -17.22 32.31 27.20
N SER A 40 -18.35 32.08 26.52
CA SER A 40 -19.50 32.99 26.56
C SER A 40 -20.48 32.72 27.71
N GLY A 41 -20.46 31.53 28.32
CA GLY A 41 -21.41 31.16 29.37
C GLY A 41 -22.86 31.32 28.90
N ARG A 42 -23.36 30.31 28.17
CA ARG A 42 -24.66 30.22 27.48
C ARG A 42 -24.79 31.10 26.23
N ASP A 43 -24.91 30.44 25.08
CA ASP A 43 -25.58 31.02 23.92
C ASP A 43 -27.06 31.23 24.23
N ARG A 44 -27.54 32.45 24.01
CA ARG A 44 -28.81 32.96 24.53
C ARG A 44 -30.03 32.67 23.66
N ASN A 45 -29.99 31.74 22.72
CA ASN A 45 -31.04 31.71 21.67
C ASN A 45 -31.39 30.36 21.02
N ASP A 46 -31.28 29.21 21.70
CA ASP A 46 -31.87 27.98 21.18
C ASP A 46 -32.58 27.16 22.27
N ILE A 47 -33.70 26.55 21.85
CA ILE A 47 -34.66 25.68 22.54
C ILE A 47 -34.15 25.11 23.88
N VAL A 48 -34.92 25.29 24.96
CA VAL A 48 -34.63 24.82 26.32
C VAL A 48 -34.45 23.30 26.34
N ASP A 49 -33.23 22.83 26.08
CA ASP A 49 -32.81 21.48 26.43
C ASP A 49 -32.56 21.47 27.93
N THR A 50 -33.39 20.76 28.67
CA THR A 50 -33.28 20.59 30.12
C THR A 50 -32.22 19.54 30.50
N SER A 51 -31.41 19.08 29.54
CA SER A 51 -30.34 18.11 29.76
C SER A 51 -29.25 18.62 30.70
N PHE A 52 -28.62 17.70 31.44
CA PHE A 52 -27.52 18.06 32.32
C PHE A 52 -26.33 18.57 31.52
N ASP A 53 -25.90 19.81 31.78
CA ASP A 53 -24.77 20.45 31.11
C ASP A 53 -23.45 19.88 31.63
N VAL A 54 -22.77 19.15 30.75
CA VAL A 54 -21.48 18.51 31.03
C VAL A 54 -20.29 19.42 30.73
N PHE A 55 -20.49 20.54 30.02
CA PHE A 55 -19.40 21.42 29.56
C PHE A 55 -18.54 22.02 30.69
N PRO A 56 -19.10 22.45 31.84
CA PRO A 56 -18.30 22.96 32.97
C PRO A 56 -17.28 21.94 33.51
N TYR A 57 -17.51 20.64 33.29
CA TYR A 57 -16.68 19.54 33.78
C TYR A 57 -15.54 19.14 32.83
N PHE A 58 -15.34 19.88 31.73
CA PHE A 58 -14.14 19.77 30.88
C PHE A 58 -13.01 20.71 31.33
N SER A 59 -13.20 21.45 32.43
CA SER A 59 -12.18 22.33 33.00
C SER A 59 -11.46 21.65 34.17
N SER A 60 -10.14 21.82 34.28
CA SER A 60 -9.38 21.42 35.48
C SER A 60 -9.80 22.21 36.72
N SER A 61 -10.46 23.36 36.56
CA SER A 61 -11.05 24.14 37.66
C SER A 61 -12.31 23.49 38.28
N SER A 62 -12.80 22.37 37.71
CA SER A 62 -14.00 21.68 38.20
C SER A 62 -13.76 20.84 39.47
N TYR A 63 -12.50 20.60 39.85
CA TYR A 63 -12.13 19.85 41.05
C TYR A 63 -10.89 20.47 41.71
N SER A 64 -10.75 20.37 43.04
CA SER A 64 -9.66 21.00 43.79
C SER A 64 -8.45 20.09 44.01
N ALA A 65 -8.65 18.78 44.05
CA ALA A 65 -7.60 17.80 44.31
C ALA A 65 -8.00 16.41 43.80
N PHE A 66 -7.03 15.48 43.70
CA PHE A 66 -7.27 14.07 43.34
C PHE A 66 -7.59 13.22 44.57
N ASP A 67 -8.64 13.57 45.29
CA ASP A 67 -9.11 12.89 46.50
C ASP A 67 -10.65 12.72 46.50
N ASP A 68 -11.17 12.11 47.55
CA ASP A 68 -12.61 11.92 47.79
C ASP A 68 -13.23 13.06 48.61
N SER A 69 -12.59 14.24 48.68
CA SER A 69 -13.19 15.40 49.33
C SER A 69 -14.45 15.87 48.57
N GLU A 70 -15.25 16.75 49.17
CA GLU A 70 -16.51 17.23 48.57
C GLU A 70 -16.29 17.86 47.18
N ASN A 71 -15.16 18.54 46.97
CA ASN A 71 -14.73 19.12 45.69
C ASN A 71 -13.58 18.33 45.03
N GLY A 72 -13.34 17.09 45.49
CA GLY A 72 -12.31 16.20 44.98
C GLY A 72 -12.71 15.57 43.64
N PHE A 73 -11.73 15.25 42.82
CA PHE A 73 -11.90 14.66 41.48
C PHE A 73 -12.86 13.47 41.49
N TYR A 74 -12.71 12.55 42.44
CA TYR A 74 -13.52 11.33 42.47
C TYR A 74 -14.97 11.61 42.86
N THR A 75 -15.21 12.54 43.77
CA THR A 75 -16.56 12.95 44.18
C THR A 75 -17.28 13.74 43.09
N VAL A 76 -16.59 14.69 42.46
CA VAL A 76 -17.15 15.52 41.38
C VAL A 76 -17.60 14.66 40.20
N TYR A 77 -16.73 13.81 39.67
CA TYR A 77 -17.08 13.00 38.51
C TYR A 77 -18.05 11.86 38.85
N ARG A 78 -18.00 11.30 40.05
CA ARG A 78 -19.04 10.36 40.53
C ARG A 78 -20.43 11.00 40.49
N ASN A 79 -20.58 12.20 41.03
CA ASN A 79 -21.85 12.92 41.03
C ASN A 79 -22.32 13.26 39.60
N VAL A 80 -21.39 13.60 38.70
CA VAL A 80 -21.70 13.86 37.28
C VAL A 80 -22.25 12.62 36.59
N PHE A 81 -21.56 11.49 36.68
CA PHE A 81 -22.00 10.24 36.04
C PHE A 81 -23.26 9.66 36.68
N ASP A 82 -23.43 9.81 38.00
CA ASP A 82 -24.68 9.44 38.70
C ASP A 82 -25.86 10.32 38.28
N THR A 83 -25.62 11.61 38.04
CA THR A 83 -26.65 12.53 37.51
C THR A 83 -27.06 12.14 36.09
N ILE A 84 -26.10 11.82 35.22
CA ILE A 84 -26.38 11.35 33.86
C ILE A 84 -27.15 10.01 33.91
N ALA A 85 -26.74 9.08 34.77
CA ALA A 85 -27.43 7.80 34.93
C ALA A 85 -28.87 7.96 35.43
N LYS A 86 -29.13 8.91 36.35
CA LYS A 86 -30.48 9.25 36.83
C LYS A 86 -31.33 9.92 35.75
N GLU A 87 -30.73 10.76 34.91
CA GLU A 87 -31.41 11.41 33.77
C GLU A 87 -31.90 10.38 32.74
N ASP A 88 -31.12 9.32 32.51
CA ASP A 88 -31.41 8.27 31.54
C ASP A 88 -32.39 7.20 32.07
N LEU A 89 -32.50 7.05 33.39
CA LEU A 89 -33.28 6.00 34.06
C LEU A 89 -34.73 5.88 33.54
N PRO A 90 -35.51 6.97 33.37
CA PRO A 90 -36.91 6.88 32.93
C PRO A 90 -37.11 6.37 31.49
N PHE A 91 -36.04 6.33 30.68
CA PHE A 91 -36.10 6.01 29.25
C PHE A 91 -35.53 4.62 28.92
N ARG A 92 -35.07 3.86 29.92
CA ARG A 92 -34.52 2.51 29.71
C ARG A 92 -35.65 1.50 29.55
N ALA A 93 -35.44 0.54 28.64
CA ALA A 93 -36.41 -0.52 28.35
C ALA A 93 -36.31 -1.72 29.31
N ASP A 94 -35.20 -1.83 30.06
CA ASP A 94 -34.89 -2.94 30.96
C ASP A 94 -34.23 -2.38 32.24
N ASP A 95 -34.92 -2.51 33.37
CA ASP A 95 -34.44 -2.05 34.68
C ASP A 95 -33.33 -2.95 35.25
N SER A 96 -32.98 -4.06 34.59
CA SER A 96 -31.97 -5.03 35.06
C SER A 96 -30.52 -4.69 34.68
N GLU A 97 -30.29 -3.71 33.79
CA GLU A 97 -28.94 -3.25 33.44
C GLU A 97 -28.34 -2.36 34.54
N THR A 98 -27.39 -2.91 35.30
CA THR A 98 -26.67 -2.14 36.34
C THR A 98 -25.64 -1.20 35.71
N VAL A 99 -25.80 0.11 35.93
CA VAL A 99 -24.82 1.12 35.51
C VAL A 99 -23.61 1.07 36.46
N PRO A 100 -22.38 0.84 35.96
CA PRO A 100 -21.20 0.86 36.81
C PRO A 100 -20.96 2.26 37.42
N ASN A 101 -20.71 2.31 38.72
CA ASN A 101 -20.37 3.55 39.44
C ASN A 101 -18.89 3.94 39.22
N PHE A 102 -18.58 5.23 39.27
CA PHE A 102 -17.21 5.77 39.13
C PHE A 102 -16.24 5.33 40.26
N GLY A 103 -16.80 4.98 41.41
CA GLY A 103 -16.05 4.51 42.58
C GLY A 103 -15.41 5.64 43.39
N PHE A 104 -14.40 5.27 44.19
CA PHE A 104 -13.62 6.12 45.09
C PHE A 104 -12.13 6.09 44.70
N SER A 105 -11.31 6.94 45.31
CA SER A 105 -9.86 6.99 45.02
C SER A 105 -9.14 5.64 45.20
N ASN A 106 -9.65 4.78 46.07
CA ASN A 106 -9.10 3.45 46.39
C ASN A 106 -9.81 2.27 45.69
N SER A 107 -10.71 2.51 44.74
CA SER A 107 -11.39 1.43 44.01
C SER A 107 -10.42 0.55 43.23
N SER A 108 -10.76 -0.74 43.12
CA SER A 108 -9.94 -1.72 42.39
C SER A 108 -9.87 -1.34 40.90
N TYR A 109 -8.73 -1.63 40.25
CA TYR A 109 -8.60 -1.34 38.83
C TYR A 109 -9.61 -2.13 37.97
N SER A 110 -10.04 -3.31 38.43
CA SER A 110 -11.08 -4.11 37.75
C SER A 110 -12.39 -3.33 37.66
N ASP A 111 -12.81 -2.68 38.74
CA ASP A 111 -14.05 -1.89 38.78
C ASP A 111 -13.91 -0.60 37.96
N VAL A 112 -12.74 0.05 38.04
CA VAL A 112 -12.42 1.23 37.22
C VAL A 112 -12.42 0.88 35.73
N HIS A 113 -11.92 -0.30 35.36
CA HIS A 113 -11.93 -0.78 33.99
C HIS A 113 -13.36 -1.06 33.51
N ALA A 114 -14.19 -1.71 34.33
CA ALA A 114 -15.60 -1.97 34.02
C ALA A 114 -16.39 -0.67 33.82
N PHE A 115 -16.14 0.34 34.66
CA PHE A 115 -16.71 1.68 34.51
C PHE A 115 -16.35 2.30 33.15
N TYR A 116 -15.06 2.42 32.85
CA TYR A 116 -14.63 3.07 31.62
C TYR A 116 -15.04 2.29 30.37
N ALA A 117 -15.14 0.97 30.44
CA ALA A 117 -15.62 0.14 29.33
C ALA A 117 -17.08 0.46 29.00
N TYR A 118 -17.96 0.53 30.01
CA TYR A 118 -19.38 0.87 29.83
C TYR A 118 -19.56 2.28 29.26
N TRP A 119 -18.94 3.27 29.90
CA TRP A 119 -19.14 4.69 29.55
C TRP A 119 -18.46 5.11 28.24
N GLN A 120 -17.43 4.41 27.77
CA GLN A 120 -16.87 4.62 26.42
C GLN A 120 -17.80 4.16 25.30
N SER A 121 -18.65 3.18 25.58
CA SER A 121 -19.70 2.71 24.67
C SER A 121 -21.06 3.37 24.90
N TYR A 122 -21.11 4.44 25.72
CA TYR A 122 -22.36 5.08 26.14
C TYR A 122 -23.27 5.45 24.95
N CYS A 123 -24.55 5.13 25.07
CA CYS A 123 -25.62 5.49 24.14
C CYS A 123 -26.83 5.98 24.95
N THR A 124 -27.29 7.21 24.70
CA THR A 124 -28.45 7.76 25.40
C THR A 124 -29.74 7.00 25.02
N PRO A 125 -30.54 6.54 26.01
CA PRO A 125 -31.83 5.92 25.78
C PRO A 125 -32.95 6.92 25.48
N ARG A 126 -32.73 8.23 25.67
CA ARG A 126 -33.72 9.28 25.44
C ARG A 126 -34.22 9.28 23.98
N ASP A 127 -35.49 9.62 23.78
CA ASP A 127 -36.15 9.58 22.48
C ASP A 127 -35.94 10.86 21.63
N PHE A 128 -35.64 11.99 22.28
CA PHE A 128 -35.46 13.32 21.69
C PHE A 128 -36.70 13.87 20.96
N SER A 129 -37.90 13.41 21.33
CA SER A 129 -39.17 13.80 20.68
C SER A 129 -39.45 15.30 20.72
N TRP A 130 -38.91 16.05 21.68
CA TRP A 130 -39.02 17.51 21.75
C TRP A 130 -38.25 18.27 20.64
N LEU A 131 -37.38 17.58 19.89
CA LEU A 131 -36.70 18.15 18.71
C LEU A 131 -37.52 18.02 17.43
N ASP A 132 -38.71 17.41 17.50
CA ASP A 132 -39.59 17.26 16.34
C ASP A 132 -40.08 18.63 15.87
N LYS A 133 -39.73 18.97 14.62
CA LYS A 133 -40.08 20.26 14.00
C LYS A 133 -41.49 20.26 13.42
N TYR A 134 -41.99 19.09 13.03
CA TYR A 134 -43.27 18.94 12.35
C TYR A 134 -44.22 18.08 13.19
N ASP A 135 -45.46 18.54 13.39
CA ASP A 135 -46.51 17.68 13.95
C ASP A 135 -47.04 16.74 12.86
N ILE A 136 -46.80 15.45 13.03
CA ILE A 136 -47.16 14.40 12.07
C ILE A 136 -48.69 14.28 11.92
N LEU A 137 -49.46 14.67 12.95
CA LEU A 137 -50.93 14.67 12.92
C LEU A 137 -51.50 15.79 12.04
N SER A 138 -50.72 16.85 11.79
CA SER A 138 -51.11 17.99 10.96
C SER A 138 -50.87 17.77 9.45
N ALA A 139 -50.34 16.61 9.06
CA ALA A 139 -49.92 16.33 7.69
C ALA A 139 -51.12 16.16 6.73
N PRO A 140 -51.13 16.80 5.54
CA PRO A 140 -52.27 16.76 4.62
C PRO A 140 -52.58 15.38 4.02
N ASN A 141 -51.57 14.51 3.91
CA ASN A 141 -51.74 13.14 3.41
C ASN A 141 -50.57 12.24 3.84
N ARG A 142 -50.70 10.93 3.60
CA ARG A 142 -49.73 9.90 3.98
C ARG A 142 -48.32 10.11 3.40
N ARG A 143 -48.18 10.80 2.25
CA ARG A 143 -46.87 11.11 1.67
C ARG A 143 -46.17 12.20 2.49
N PHE A 144 -46.89 13.24 2.91
CA PHE A 144 -46.36 14.28 3.79
C PHE A 144 -46.07 13.75 5.20
N VAL A 145 -46.89 12.85 5.75
CA VAL A 145 -46.60 12.12 7.00
C VAL A 145 -45.22 11.47 6.96
N ARG A 146 -44.91 10.74 5.88
CA ARG A 146 -43.61 10.05 5.73
C ARG A 146 -42.43 11.04 5.58
N LEU A 147 -42.65 12.19 4.95
CA LEU A 147 -41.62 13.22 4.80
C LEU A 147 -41.36 13.96 6.11
N MET A 148 -42.43 14.34 6.82
CA MET A 148 -42.35 14.96 8.14
C MET A 148 -41.69 14.03 9.16
N GLU A 149 -42.09 12.75 9.21
CA GLU A 149 -41.47 11.75 10.09
C GLU A 149 -40.01 11.46 9.73
N LYS A 150 -39.66 11.52 8.44
CA LYS A 150 -38.26 11.39 8.00
C LYS A 150 -37.41 12.56 8.50
N GLU A 151 -37.93 13.79 8.46
CA GLU A 151 -37.19 14.97 8.92
C GLU A 151 -37.13 15.03 10.46
N ASN A 152 -38.23 14.69 11.16
CA ASN A 152 -38.23 14.55 12.62
C ASN A 152 -37.23 13.48 13.09
N ARG A 153 -37.22 12.29 12.46
CA ARG A 153 -36.24 11.24 12.78
C ARG A 153 -34.80 11.72 12.59
N LYS A 154 -34.52 12.49 11.54
CA LYS A 154 -33.19 13.07 11.29
C LYS A 154 -32.79 14.05 12.40
N LEU A 155 -33.71 14.87 12.90
CA LEU A 155 -33.46 15.78 14.02
C LEU A 155 -33.21 15.02 15.33
N ARG A 156 -34.02 13.99 15.63
CA ARG A 156 -33.83 13.10 16.78
C ARG A 156 -32.49 12.38 16.74
N GLU A 157 -32.12 11.81 15.59
CA GLU A 157 -30.83 11.13 15.40
C GLU A 157 -29.63 12.09 15.54
N ALA A 158 -29.78 13.34 15.08
CA ALA A 158 -28.76 14.36 15.26
C ALA A 158 -28.58 14.75 16.75
N GLY A 159 -29.68 14.93 17.49
CA GLY A 159 -29.65 15.19 18.94
C GLY A 159 -29.00 14.05 19.74
N LYS A 160 -29.40 12.80 19.46
CA LYS A 160 -28.79 11.60 20.07
C LYS A 160 -27.29 11.50 19.79
N ARG A 161 -26.87 11.80 18.55
CA ARG A 161 -25.46 11.78 18.16
C ARG A 161 -24.67 12.85 18.91
N LYS A 162 -25.22 14.06 19.06
CA LYS A 162 -24.60 15.15 19.82
C LYS A 162 -24.39 14.76 21.30
N ARG A 163 -25.43 14.28 21.98
CA ARG A 163 -25.36 13.85 23.39
C ARG A 163 -24.38 12.70 23.63
N ASN A 164 -24.37 11.70 22.73
CA ASN A 164 -23.44 10.57 22.82
C ASN A 164 -21.98 11.01 22.67
N GLU A 165 -21.72 11.94 21.75
CA GLU A 165 -20.39 12.46 21.52
C GLU A 165 -19.89 13.27 22.73
N GLU A 166 -20.74 14.15 23.29
CA GLU A 166 -20.43 14.94 24.50
C GLU A 166 -20.04 14.05 25.69
N ILE A 167 -20.83 13.01 25.98
CA ILE A 167 -20.58 12.11 27.12
C ILE A 167 -19.33 11.25 26.88
N ARG A 168 -19.14 10.70 25.67
CA ARG A 168 -17.93 9.89 25.36
C ARG A 168 -16.66 10.73 25.40
N GLN A 169 -16.72 12.00 25.02
CA GLN A 169 -15.62 12.94 25.13
C GLN A 169 -15.29 13.26 26.59
N LEU A 170 -16.32 13.47 27.43
CA LEU A 170 -16.13 13.63 28.88
C LEU A 170 -15.44 12.41 29.48
N VAL A 171 -15.87 11.20 29.12
CA VAL A 171 -15.29 9.94 29.60
C VAL A 171 -13.81 9.83 29.18
N ALA A 172 -13.48 10.20 27.94
CA ALA A 172 -12.09 10.22 27.47
C ALA A 172 -11.24 11.29 28.17
N PHE A 173 -11.83 12.42 28.54
CA PHE A 173 -11.18 13.48 29.32
C PHE A 173 -10.86 13.01 30.74
N VAL A 174 -11.84 12.41 31.43
CA VAL A 174 -11.71 11.91 32.81
C VAL A 174 -10.73 10.74 32.88
N ARG A 175 -10.83 9.75 31.97
CA ARG A 175 -9.95 8.57 31.95
C ARG A 175 -8.47 8.91 31.87
N ARG A 176 -8.12 9.97 31.12
CA ARG A 176 -6.72 10.41 30.96
C ARG A 176 -6.15 11.01 32.23
N ARG A 177 -6.98 11.66 33.04
CA ARG A 177 -6.58 12.38 34.26
C ARG A 177 -6.69 11.53 35.53
N ASP A 178 -7.46 10.44 35.47
CA ASP A 178 -7.63 9.50 36.58
C ASP A 178 -6.29 8.87 37.01
N LYS A 179 -5.89 9.14 38.26
CA LYS A 179 -4.60 8.67 38.82
C LYS A 179 -4.55 7.15 38.93
N ARG A 180 -5.70 6.48 39.11
CA ARG A 180 -5.79 5.01 39.16
C ARG A 180 -5.40 4.40 37.81
N VAL A 181 -5.83 5.01 36.72
CA VAL A 181 -5.50 4.59 35.34
C VAL A 181 -4.04 4.90 34.99
N GLN A 182 -3.54 6.08 35.38
CA GLN A 182 -2.13 6.44 35.16
C GLN A 182 -1.16 5.52 35.93
N ALA A 183 -1.51 5.16 37.16
CA ALA A 183 -0.71 4.24 37.98
C ALA A 183 -0.61 2.85 37.33
N GLN A 184 -1.74 2.30 36.85
CA GLN A 184 -1.75 1.01 36.18
C GLN A 184 -0.97 1.02 34.87
N ARG A 185 -1.09 2.10 34.07
CA ARG A 185 -0.33 2.25 32.83
C ARG A 185 1.18 2.23 33.08
N LYS A 186 1.65 2.96 34.10
CA LYS A 186 3.08 2.95 34.50
C LYS A 186 3.52 1.58 35.01
N ALA A 187 2.71 0.91 35.83
CA ALA A 187 3.01 -0.42 36.33
C ALA A 187 3.15 -1.46 35.19
N ASN A 188 2.27 -1.38 34.19
CA ASN A 188 2.32 -2.24 33.01
C ASN A 188 3.56 -1.96 32.13
N GLU A 189 3.95 -0.69 31.97
CA GLU A 189 5.16 -0.32 31.23
C GLU A 189 6.43 -0.86 31.90
N VAL A 190 6.53 -0.80 33.23
CA VAL A 190 7.66 -1.36 34.00
C VAL A 190 7.73 -2.87 33.81
N LYS A 191 6.62 -3.60 33.99
CA LYS A 191 6.56 -5.06 33.82
C LYS A 191 7.01 -5.52 32.43
N ILE A 192 6.62 -4.78 31.37
CA ILE A 192 7.04 -5.10 30.00
C ILE A 192 8.54 -4.84 29.80
N ASN A 193 9.06 -3.75 30.35
CA ASN A 193 10.47 -3.42 30.21
C ASN A 193 11.36 -4.42 30.96
N GLU A 194 10.94 -4.88 32.13
CA GLU A 194 11.59 -5.96 32.89
C GLU A 194 11.60 -7.28 32.14
N LYS A 195 10.46 -7.72 31.57
CA LYS A 195 10.40 -8.92 30.71
C LYS A 195 11.35 -8.78 29.50
N ARG A 196 11.43 -7.59 28.90
CA ARG A 196 12.33 -7.31 27.76
C ARG A 196 13.81 -7.38 28.13
N ASN A 197 14.16 -6.89 29.31
CA ASN A 197 15.54 -6.94 29.82
C ASN A 197 15.95 -8.36 30.21
N LYS A 198 15.10 -9.10 30.92
CA LYS A 198 15.33 -10.53 31.24
C LYS A 198 15.54 -11.37 29.97
N THR A 199 14.74 -11.12 28.93
CA THR A 199 14.89 -11.80 27.63
C THR A 199 16.22 -11.48 26.93
N LYS A 200 16.70 -10.23 27.06
CA LYS A 200 18.00 -9.82 26.52
C LYS A 200 19.16 -10.47 27.26
N GLU A 201 19.13 -10.48 28.59
CA GLU A 201 20.17 -11.10 29.42
C GLU A 201 20.25 -12.61 29.20
N TYR A 202 19.10 -13.29 29.10
CA TYR A 202 19.06 -14.72 28.76
C TYR A 202 19.71 -15.00 27.40
N ARG A 203 19.44 -14.17 26.39
CA ARG A 203 20.08 -14.29 25.06
C ARG A 203 21.58 -14.07 25.10
N LEU A 204 22.07 -13.15 25.94
CA LEU A 204 23.51 -12.90 26.08
C LEU A 204 24.22 -14.08 26.76
N LYS A 205 23.64 -14.65 27.82
CA LYS A 205 24.16 -15.85 28.47
C LYS A 205 24.25 -17.04 27.51
N GLN A 206 23.22 -17.25 26.71
CA GLN A 206 23.18 -18.33 25.70
C GLN A 206 24.23 -18.14 24.59
N ILE A 207 24.54 -16.91 24.21
CA ILE A 207 25.62 -16.62 23.25
C ILE A 207 27.00 -16.92 23.86
N GLU A 208 27.16 -16.64 25.16
CA GLU A 208 28.43 -16.85 25.88
C GLU A 208 28.68 -18.34 26.18
N GLU A 209 27.64 -19.10 26.52
CA GLU A 209 27.70 -20.57 26.62
C GLU A 209 28.04 -21.21 25.28
N GLN A 210 27.37 -20.82 24.19
CA GLN A 210 27.67 -21.33 22.84
C GLN A 210 29.08 -20.96 22.38
N ARG A 211 29.64 -19.84 22.83
CA ARG A 211 31.02 -19.44 22.51
C ARG A 211 32.03 -20.32 23.25
N LYS A 212 31.79 -20.62 24.52
CA LYS A 212 32.63 -21.52 25.32
C LYS A 212 32.59 -22.97 24.82
N GLU A 213 31.41 -23.46 24.45
CA GLU A 213 31.26 -24.78 23.81
C GLU A 213 31.95 -24.84 22.43
N PHE A 214 31.93 -23.74 21.67
CA PHE A 214 32.63 -23.68 20.38
C PHE A 214 34.15 -23.65 20.52
N GLU A 215 34.68 -23.04 21.59
CA GLU A 215 36.11 -23.07 21.91
C GLU A 215 36.56 -24.45 22.39
N SER A 216 35.76 -25.17 23.19
CA SER A 216 36.09 -26.55 23.60
C SER A 216 35.98 -27.57 22.46
N PHE A 217 35.08 -27.35 21.50
CA PHE A 217 34.91 -28.22 20.33
C PHE A 217 36.12 -28.17 19.38
N LYS A 218 36.79 -27.02 19.24
CA LYS A 218 37.96 -26.86 18.34
C LYS A 218 39.20 -27.67 18.73
N GLU A 219 39.37 -28.04 20.01
CA GLU A 219 40.52 -28.84 20.45
C GLU A 219 40.33 -30.36 20.21
N SER A 220 39.10 -30.82 19.96
CA SER A 220 38.78 -32.25 19.88
C SER A 220 38.73 -32.81 18.44
N ASP A 221 38.77 -31.95 17.43
CA ASP A 221 38.41 -32.28 16.04
C ASP A 221 39.51 -32.95 15.19
N TRP A 222 40.69 -33.23 15.75
CA TRP A 222 41.77 -33.92 14.99
C TRP A 222 41.66 -35.46 14.98
N THR A 223 40.69 -36.07 15.67
CA THR A 223 40.73 -37.54 15.92
C THR A 223 39.45 -38.32 15.57
N SER A 224 38.35 -37.71 15.11
CA SER A 224 37.04 -38.42 15.02
C SER A 224 36.43 -38.57 13.62
N MET A 225 37.11 -38.15 12.54
CA MET A 225 36.48 -38.14 11.21
C MET A 225 36.27 -39.55 10.59
N SER A 226 36.88 -40.60 11.15
CA SER A 226 36.75 -41.98 10.62
C SER A 226 35.55 -42.76 11.17
N THR A 227 34.99 -42.37 12.31
CA THR A 227 33.90 -43.13 12.97
C THR A 227 32.51 -42.76 12.46
N LEU A 228 32.33 -41.57 11.89
CA LEU A 228 31.03 -41.10 11.38
C LEU A 228 30.60 -41.76 10.07
N GLU A 229 31.55 -42.21 9.25
CA GLU A 229 31.27 -42.85 7.96
C GLU A 229 30.67 -44.26 8.14
N GLU A 230 31.10 -44.99 9.17
CA GLU A 230 30.57 -46.33 9.48
C GLU A 230 29.14 -46.28 10.05
N GLU A 231 28.80 -45.26 10.85
CA GLU A 231 27.46 -45.09 11.42
C GLU A 231 26.41 -44.68 10.37
N LEU A 232 26.80 -43.86 9.40
CA LEU A 232 25.90 -43.44 8.31
C LEU A 232 25.50 -44.64 7.41
N GLN A 233 26.43 -45.56 7.15
CA GLN A 233 26.17 -46.76 6.36
C GLN A 233 25.20 -47.74 7.06
N GLN A 234 25.23 -47.81 8.39
CA GLN A 234 24.32 -48.66 9.19
C GLN A 234 22.89 -48.11 9.25
N ILE A 235 22.74 -46.79 9.23
CA ILE A 235 21.43 -46.12 9.27
C ILE A 235 20.70 -46.28 7.93
N GLU A 236 21.40 -46.21 6.80
CA GLU A 236 20.80 -46.45 5.47
C GLU A 236 20.24 -47.87 5.34
N ASN A 237 21.00 -48.89 5.76
CA ASN A 237 20.57 -50.29 5.71
C ASN A 237 19.34 -50.56 6.60
N SER A 238 19.21 -49.85 7.72
CA SER A 238 18.05 -50.00 8.63
C SER A 238 16.77 -49.38 8.06
N LEU A 239 16.88 -48.29 7.31
CA LEU A 239 15.75 -47.60 6.68
C LEU A 239 15.18 -48.37 5.49
N GLU A 240 16.00 -49.14 4.77
CA GLU A 240 15.52 -50.03 3.70
C GLU A 240 14.69 -51.20 4.24
N GLN A 241 15.12 -51.83 5.34
CA GLN A 241 14.38 -52.92 5.98
C GLN A 241 13.02 -52.47 6.55
N GLU A 242 12.94 -51.24 7.07
CA GLU A 242 11.70 -50.66 7.59
C GLU A 242 10.66 -50.37 6.47
N ASN A 243 11.14 -50.01 5.29
CA ASN A 243 10.27 -49.70 4.15
C ASN A 243 9.66 -50.96 3.52
N ASP A 244 10.40 -52.07 3.47
CA ASP A 244 9.88 -53.35 2.98
C ASP A 244 8.87 -53.98 3.93
N SER A 245 9.10 -53.87 5.24
CA SER A 245 8.14 -54.33 6.25
C SER A 245 6.84 -53.48 6.26
N ARG A 246 6.91 -52.17 5.96
CA ARG A 246 5.72 -51.31 5.75
C ARG A 246 4.92 -51.67 4.49
N ARG A 247 5.59 -52.09 3.41
CA ARG A 247 4.93 -52.57 2.16
C ARG A 247 4.13 -53.86 2.38
N GLN A 248 4.69 -54.82 3.13
CA GLN A 248 4.00 -56.07 3.47
C GLN A 248 2.79 -55.85 4.41
N ARG A 249 2.88 -54.88 5.34
CA ARG A 249 1.78 -54.52 6.27
C ARG A 249 0.56 -53.93 5.56
N LYS A 250 0.77 -53.16 4.46
CA LYS A 250 -0.33 -52.59 3.65
C LYS A 250 -1.05 -53.63 2.79
N GLN A 251 -0.37 -54.69 2.35
CA GLN A 251 -1.03 -55.80 1.62
C GLN A 251 -1.89 -56.68 2.55
N ARG A 252 -1.48 -56.88 3.81
CA ARG A 252 -2.27 -57.64 4.81
C ARG A 252 -3.56 -56.91 5.23
N LYS A 253 -3.52 -55.59 5.46
CA LYS A 253 -4.71 -54.79 5.81
C LYS A 253 -5.79 -54.76 4.71
N ARG A 254 -5.41 -54.85 3.43
CA ARG A 254 -6.36 -54.93 2.30
C ARG A 254 -7.09 -56.28 2.20
N LYS A 255 -6.53 -57.37 2.75
CA LYS A 255 -7.19 -58.69 2.79
C LYS A 255 -8.13 -58.85 4.00
N GLN A 256 -7.92 -58.07 5.07
CA GLN A 256 -8.68 -58.19 6.32
C GLN A 256 -9.97 -57.34 6.33
N ASN A 257 -9.99 -56.20 5.63
CA ASN A 257 -11.19 -55.36 5.47
C ASN A 257 -12.28 -55.93 4.53
N LYS A 258 -12.10 -57.15 4.00
CA LYS A 258 -13.09 -57.82 3.15
C LYS A 258 -13.92 -58.88 3.90
N LYS A 259 -13.74 -59.03 5.23
CA LYS A 259 -14.28 -60.18 5.99
C LYS A 259 -15.02 -59.84 7.30
N LEU A 260 -15.30 -58.57 7.61
CA LEU A 260 -16.08 -58.20 8.80
C LEU A 260 -17.08 -57.07 8.47
N GLU A 261 -18.05 -57.40 7.63
CA GLU A 261 -19.42 -56.86 7.72
C GLU A 261 -20.31 -58.05 8.12
N SER A 262 -20.29 -58.41 9.40
CA SER A 262 -21.32 -59.23 10.04
C SER A 262 -21.13 -59.23 11.56
N SER A 263 -22.17 -58.77 12.25
CA SER A 263 -22.50 -59.00 13.66
C SER A 263 -22.01 -57.99 14.72
N GLU A 264 -23.05 -57.44 15.33
CA GLU A 264 -23.29 -56.52 16.44
C GLU A 264 -22.86 -56.95 17.88
N MET A 265 -22.72 -55.92 18.72
CA MET A 265 -23.25 -55.72 20.11
C MET A 265 -22.51 -56.14 21.41
N LEU A 266 -22.54 -55.15 22.34
CA LEU A 266 -22.69 -55.15 23.82
C LEU A 266 -21.50 -55.02 24.83
N GLU A 267 -21.54 -53.87 25.55
CA GLU A 267 -21.47 -53.56 27.01
C GLU A 267 -20.33 -53.89 28.03
N MET A 268 -19.99 -52.82 28.79
CA MET A 268 -19.86 -52.63 30.28
C MET A 268 -18.63 -53.07 31.13
N CYS A 269 -18.08 -52.04 31.81
CA CYS A 269 -17.66 -51.84 33.22
C CYS A 269 -16.73 -52.82 33.98
N LYS A 270 -15.62 -52.31 34.57
CA LYS A 270 -15.43 -52.00 36.03
C LYS A 270 -13.94 -51.96 36.47
N ASP A 271 -13.62 -50.90 37.22
CA ASP A 271 -12.82 -50.75 38.45
C ASP A 271 -11.55 -51.59 38.71
N ASN A 272 -10.43 -50.92 39.04
CA ASN A 272 -9.85 -50.96 40.39
C ASN A 272 -8.68 -49.97 40.58
N GLU A 273 -8.64 -49.42 41.79
CA GLU A 273 -7.67 -48.51 42.41
C GLU A 273 -6.37 -49.24 42.80
N GLU A 274 -5.24 -48.52 42.86
CA GLU A 274 -4.30 -48.56 44.01
C GLU A 274 -3.21 -47.46 43.93
N GLU A 275 -3.25 -46.62 44.97
CA GLU A 275 -2.27 -45.84 45.75
C GLU A 275 -0.86 -45.44 45.23
N ASN A 276 -0.67 -44.10 45.23
CA ASN A 276 0.41 -43.26 45.79
C ASN A 276 1.83 -43.81 46.03
N GLU A 277 2.81 -43.11 45.44
CA GLU A 277 4.01 -42.64 46.15
C GLU A 277 4.48 -41.30 45.54
N THR A 278 4.41 -40.24 46.35
CA THR A 278 4.91 -38.89 46.07
C THR A 278 6.36 -38.77 46.52
N GLU A 279 7.26 -38.37 45.62
CA GLU A 279 8.52 -37.71 45.97
C GLU A 279 8.54 -36.28 45.40
N ASN A 280 9.04 -35.38 46.24
CA ASN A 280 8.95 -33.94 46.16
C ASN A 280 9.61 -33.32 44.92
N ILE A 281 8.86 -32.48 44.21
CA ILE A 281 9.42 -31.40 43.39
C ILE A 281 8.85 -30.10 43.97
N GLU A 282 9.66 -29.42 44.77
CA GLU A 282 9.41 -28.05 45.19
C GLU A 282 9.69 -27.07 44.03
N GLU A 283 8.73 -26.17 43.85
CA GLU A 283 8.82 -24.83 43.26
C GLU A 283 9.18 -24.69 41.77
N PHE A 284 8.16 -24.74 40.92
CA PHE A 284 7.99 -23.72 39.86
C PHE A 284 6.52 -23.56 39.48
N GLU A 285 5.70 -23.09 40.42
CA GLU A 285 4.39 -22.53 40.10
C GLU A 285 4.53 -21.12 39.49
N ASP A 286 3.64 -20.85 38.54
CA ASP A 286 3.12 -19.54 38.14
C ASP A 286 3.82 -18.72 37.04
N LEU A 287 3.53 -19.07 35.78
CA LEU A 287 3.60 -18.14 34.64
C LEU A 287 2.42 -18.27 33.66
N SER A 288 1.21 -18.54 34.15
CA SER A 288 0.01 -18.68 33.31
C SER A 288 -1.06 -17.58 33.46
N ASP A 289 -0.73 -16.35 33.86
CA ASP A 289 -1.79 -15.34 34.07
C ASP A 289 -1.55 -13.89 33.60
N VAL A 290 -0.61 -13.62 32.68
CA VAL A 290 -0.45 -12.25 32.14
C VAL A 290 -0.11 -12.21 30.65
N ASP A 291 -1.02 -12.62 29.78
CA ASP A 291 -0.82 -12.53 28.31
C ASP A 291 -2.04 -12.01 27.50
N LEU A 292 -2.95 -11.24 28.11
CA LEU A 292 -4.13 -10.71 27.40
C LEU A 292 -4.41 -9.22 27.66
N TYR A 293 -3.37 -8.37 27.72
CA TYR A 293 -3.51 -6.92 27.86
C TYR A 293 -2.81 -6.14 26.73
N CYS A 294 -3.56 -5.33 25.99
CA CYS A 294 -3.06 -4.46 24.92
C CYS A 294 -2.72 -3.07 25.48
N ILE A 295 -1.44 -2.65 25.48
CA ILE A 295 -1.05 -1.30 25.93
C ILE A 295 -1.48 -0.19 24.95
N ALA A 296 -1.59 -0.49 23.66
CA ALA A 296 -1.98 0.49 22.65
C ALA A 296 -3.46 0.92 22.75
N CYS A 297 -4.30 0.03 23.30
CA CYS A 297 -5.76 0.17 23.33
C CYS A 297 -6.36 -0.02 24.73
N ASP A 298 -5.53 -0.39 25.70
CA ASP A 298 -5.80 -0.40 27.14
C ASP A 298 -7.08 -1.21 27.48
N LYS A 299 -7.15 -2.43 26.92
CA LYS A 299 -8.21 -3.44 27.06
C LYS A 299 -7.64 -4.80 27.50
N ALA A 300 -8.33 -5.44 28.44
CA ALA A 300 -8.10 -6.83 28.83
C ALA A 300 -9.00 -7.75 27.99
N PHE A 301 -8.45 -8.84 27.45
CA PHE A 301 -9.19 -9.80 26.63
C PHE A 301 -9.45 -11.08 27.42
N LYS A 302 -10.66 -11.63 27.32
CA LYS A 302 -11.05 -12.83 28.09
C LYS A 302 -10.61 -14.15 27.44
N SER A 303 -10.18 -14.11 26.17
CA SER A 303 -9.65 -15.29 25.46
C SER A 303 -8.76 -14.90 24.27
N SER A 304 -7.85 -15.80 23.89
CA SER A 304 -6.97 -15.66 22.71
C SER A 304 -7.73 -15.48 21.40
N GLY A 305 -8.99 -15.94 21.32
CA GLY A 305 -9.85 -15.78 20.15
C GLY A 305 -10.22 -14.33 19.81
N GLN A 306 -10.32 -13.43 20.80
CA GLN A 306 -10.67 -12.02 20.57
C GLN A 306 -9.55 -11.21 19.91
N ILE A 307 -8.29 -11.66 20.00
CA ILE A 307 -7.14 -11.07 19.30
C ILE A 307 -7.22 -11.33 17.78
N SER A 308 -8.00 -12.32 17.34
CA SER A 308 -8.04 -12.80 15.94
C SER A 308 -9.26 -12.33 15.14
N ASN A 309 -10.17 -11.53 15.71
CA ASN A 309 -11.42 -11.13 15.04
C ASN A 309 -11.24 -9.82 14.21
N PRO A 310 -11.52 -9.79 12.89
CA PRO A 310 -11.11 -8.68 12.02
C PRO A 310 -12.02 -7.43 12.04
N ARG A 311 -12.93 -7.29 13.01
CA ARG A 311 -13.95 -6.22 13.00
C ARG A 311 -13.64 -4.99 13.87
N ASN A 312 -12.45 -4.87 14.46
CA ASN A 312 -12.02 -3.66 15.17
C ASN A 312 -10.89 -2.93 14.41
N ASP A 313 -11.03 -1.62 14.23
CA ASP A 313 -10.24 -0.71 13.38
C ASP A 313 -8.75 -0.50 13.75
N PHE A 314 -8.16 -1.38 14.57
CA PHE A 314 -6.71 -1.36 14.83
C PHE A 314 -6.17 -2.78 14.69
N GLY A 315 -5.46 -3.02 13.59
CA GLY A 315 -4.91 -4.33 13.24
C GLY A 315 -4.03 -4.89 14.36
N HIS A 316 -4.48 -5.98 14.96
CA HIS A 316 -3.68 -6.87 15.79
C HIS A 316 -3.70 -8.24 15.15
N GLY A 317 -2.54 -8.81 14.87
CA GLY A 317 -2.46 -10.18 14.43
C GLY A 317 -1.02 -10.63 14.31
N VAL A 318 -0.59 -11.51 15.21
CA VAL A 318 0.17 -12.73 14.87
C VAL A 318 -0.11 -13.81 15.93
N ALA A 319 -0.30 -15.05 15.44
CA ALA A 319 -0.20 -16.35 16.09
C ALA A 319 -1.36 -16.84 16.99
N ALA A 320 -2.17 -17.75 16.42
CA ALA A 320 -2.69 -18.91 17.14
C ALA A 320 -2.75 -20.10 16.14
N GLY A 321 -2.02 -21.17 16.46
CA GLY A 321 -1.91 -22.39 15.66
C GLY A 321 -2.94 -23.45 16.08
N VAL A 322 -3.27 -24.33 15.13
CA VAL A 322 -3.86 -25.65 15.42
C VAL A 322 -2.71 -26.66 15.49
N VAL A 323 -2.74 -27.46 16.54
CA VAL A 323 -1.77 -28.50 16.93
C VAL A 323 -1.65 -29.58 15.86
N VAL A 324 -0.44 -29.81 15.34
CA VAL A 324 -0.06 -31.05 14.67
C VAL A 324 1.42 -31.37 14.97
N ASP A 325 1.62 -32.45 15.73
CA ASP A 325 2.80 -33.33 15.86
C ASP A 325 4.22 -32.70 15.95
N ALA A 326 4.70 -32.54 17.19
CA ALA A 326 5.89 -31.78 17.56
C ALA A 326 7.23 -32.42 17.16
N GLU A 327 7.32 -33.74 16.97
CA GLU A 327 8.61 -34.39 16.68
C GLU A 327 9.09 -34.18 15.23
N SER A 328 8.16 -34.00 14.28
CA SER A 328 8.52 -33.69 12.88
C SER A 328 8.98 -32.23 12.69
N GLU A 329 8.46 -31.32 13.52
CA GLU A 329 8.80 -29.89 13.51
C GLU A 329 10.18 -29.62 14.11
N VAL A 330 10.54 -30.30 15.21
CA VAL A 330 11.85 -30.10 15.86
C VAL A 330 13.00 -30.57 14.96
N ARG A 331 12.83 -31.69 14.23
CA ARG A 331 13.83 -32.16 13.25
C ARG A 331 13.95 -31.20 12.06
N LYS A 332 12.83 -30.66 11.56
CA LYS A 332 12.82 -29.62 10.51
C LYS A 332 13.44 -28.31 10.99
N LEU A 333 13.21 -27.91 12.24
CA LEU A 333 13.78 -26.69 12.84
C LEU A 333 15.30 -26.82 13.04
N ARG A 334 15.82 -27.97 13.48
CA ARG A 334 17.26 -28.21 13.62
C ARG A 334 17.98 -28.14 12.27
N THR A 335 17.43 -28.81 11.26
CA THR A 335 17.93 -28.75 9.87
C THR A 335 17.82 -27.33 9.29
N PHE A 336 16.77 -26.58 9.66
CA PHE A 336 16.54 -25.18 9.25
C PHE A 336 17.51 -24.19 9.92
N PHE A 337 17.91 -24.43 11.17
CA PHE A 337 18.90 -23.61 11.87
C PHE A 337 20.32 -23.91 11.39
N GLU A 338 20.65 -25.17 11.08
CA GLU A 338 21.93 -25.56 10.47
C GLU A 338 22.08 -25.02 9.04
N THR A 339 21.04 -25.11 8.20
CA THR A 339 21.05 -24.49 6.86
C THR A 339 21.06 -22.96 6.92
N LYS A 340 20.42 -22.32 7.92
CA LYS A 340 20.55 -20.87 8.13
C LYS A 340 21.93 -20.48 8.65
N LYS A 341 22.59 -21.30 9.46
CA LYS A 341 23.94 -21.02 9.98
C LYS A 341 24.99 -21.20 8.87
N ALA A 342 24.81 -22.17 7.98
CA ALA A 342 25.60 -22.32 6.75
C ALA A 342 25.36 -21.16 5.77
N LYS A 343 24.11 -20.82 5.44
CA LYS A 343 23.78 -19.69 4.54
C LYS A 343 24.22 -18.32 5.07
N ARG A 344 24.15 -18.11 6.39
CA ARG A 344 24.53 -16.83 7.02
C ARG A 344 26.05 -16.68 7.19
N ASN A 345 26.79 -17.80 7.15
CA ASN A 345 28.25 -17.80 7.05
C ASN A 345 28.72 -17.66 5.58
N GLU A 346 27.97 -18.18 4.59
CA GLU A 346 28.20 -17.93 3.16
C GLU A 346 27.89 -16.47 2.76
N GLU A 347 26.78 -15.88 3.23
CA GLU A 347 26.36 -14.49 2.92
C GLU A 347 27.31 -13.41 3.50
N LYS A 348 28.14 -13.76 4.48
CA LYS A 348 29.13 -12.84 5.08
C LYS A 348 30.51 -12.89 4.41
N MET A 349 30.74 -13.79 3.46
CA MET A 349 32.07 -14.03 2.86
C MET A 349 32.32 -13.35 1.50
N GLY A 350 31.52 -12.36 1.07
CA GLY A 350 31.70 -11.79 -0.28
C GLY A 350 31.07 -10.43 -0.57
N VAL A 351 31.16 -9.45 0.33
CA VAL A 351 30.77 -8.07 -0.05
C VAL A 351 31.90 -7.46 -0.88
N ARG A 352 31.75 -7.50 -2.20
CA ARG A 352 32.68 -6.85 -3.11
C ARG A 352 32.75 -5.34 -2.88
N THR A 353 33.95 -4.79 -2.96
CA THR A 353 34.19 -3.34 -2.96
C THR A 353 33.56 -2.69 -4.19
N PHE A 354 33.43 -1.36 -4.18
CA PHE A 354 32.87 -0.65 -5.34
C PHE A 354 33.74 -0.86 -6.58
N GLU A 355 35.06 -0.89 -6.42
CA GLU A 355 36.03 -1.12 -7.48
C GLU A 355 35.89 -2.54 -8.08
N GLU A 356 35.67 -3.55 -7.23
CA GLU A 356 35.43 -4.93 -7.66
C GLU A 356 34.08 -5.07 -8.40
N GLU A 357 33.01 -4.45 -7.88
CA GLU A 357 31.71 -4.41 -8.58
C GLU A 357 31.83 -3.67 -9.92
N ARG A 358 32.60 -2.58 -9.97
CA ARG A 358 32.83 -1.77 -11.16
C ARG A 358 33.56 -2.53 -12.27
N ALA A 359 34.41 -3.50 -11.93
CA ALA A 359 35.14 -4.32 -12.90
C ALA A 359 34.20 -5.16 -13.82
N PHE A 360 32.98 -5.44 -13.37
CA PHE A 360 31.95 -6.12 -14.17
C PHE A 360 31.17 -5.18 -15.10
N LEU A 361 31.37 -3.87 -14.98
CA LEU A 361 30.62 -2.85 -15.72
C LEU A 361 31.50 -2.25 -16.82
N GLU A 362 31.16 -2.51 -18.07
CA GLU A 362 31.93 -2.10 -19.25
C GLU A 362 31.17 -1.05 -20.06
N LYS A 363 31.83 0.06 -20.43
CA LYS A 363 31.22 1.07 -21.30
C LYS A 363 31.27 0.56 -22.73
N ILE A 364 30.11 0.41 -23.37
CA ILE A 364 30.01 -0.14 -24.74
C ILE A 364 29.62 0.93 -25.78
N GLY A 365 29.18 2.10 -25.33
CA GLY A 365 28.85 3.23 -26.20
C GLY A 365 28.87 4.55 -25.43
N PRO A 366 28.52 5.67 -26.07
CA PRO A 366 28.55 6.98 -25.42
C PRO A 366 27.62 7.05 -24.21
N VAL A 367 26.45 6.42 -24.34
CA VAL A 367 25.36 6.40 -23.35
C VAL A 367 24.95 5.00 -22.88
N SER A 368 25.77 3.98 -23.12
CA SER A 368 25.41 2.59 -22.82
C SER A 368 26.52 1.83 -22.10
N TRP A 369 26.09 1.02 -21.13
CA TRP A 369 26.93 0.19 -20.28
C TRP A 369 26.44 -1.24 -20.29
N LYS A 370 27.38 -2.18 -20.27
CA LYS A 370 27.16 -3.62 -20.20
C LYS A 370 27.52 -4.13 -18.81
N ILE A 371 26.65 -4.96 -18.26
CA ILE A 371 26.84 -5.72 -17.02
C ILE A 371 27.24 -7.14 -17.42
N LYS A 372 28.51 -7.50 -17.19
CA LYS A 372 29.06 -8.80 -17.53
C LYS A 372 28.43 -9.92 -16.68
N LYS A 373 28.32 -11.12 -17.26
CA LYS A 373 27.96 -12.33 -16.52
C LYS A 373 28.92 -12.53 -15.33
N GLY A 374 28.38 -13.01 -14.21
CA GLY A 374 29.10 -13.12 -12.94
C GLY A 374 29.03 -11.86 -12.07
N PHE A 375 28.40 -10.77 -12.55
CA PHE A 375 28.08 -9.64 -11.70
C PHE A 375 27.12 -10.02 -10.57
N VAL A 376 26.18 -10.93 -10.79
CA VAL A 376 25.47 -11.61 -9.70
C VAL A 376 25.48 -13.12 -9.98
N PRO A 377 25.24 -13.97 -8.96
CA PRO A 377 25.14 -15.40 -9.18
C PRO A 377 24.07 -15.73 -10.24
N ASN A 378 24.28 -16.82 -10.98
CA ASN A 378 23.28 -17.42 -11.88
C ASN A 378 22.84 -16.55 -13.08
N MET A 379 23.56 -15.48 -13.44
CA MET A 379 23.24 -14.70 -14.65
C MET A 379 23.22 -15.57 -15.91
N LYS A 380 22.03 -15.68 -16.54
CA LYS A 380 21.82 -16.44 -17.79
C LYS A 380 22.17 -15.60 -19.02
N VAL A 381 21.88 -14.30 -18.95
CA VAL A 381 22.20 -13.30 -19.98
C VAL A 381 23.01 -12.14 -19.40
N GLU A 382 23.49 -11.25 -20.24
CA GLU A 382 24.12 -9.99 -19.81
C GLU A 382 23.05 -8.94 -19.46
N GLY A 383 23.45 -7.93 -18.70
CA GLY A 383 22.62 -6.74 -18.47
C GLY A 383 23.11 -5.59 -19.35
N ILE A 384 22.20 -4.71 -19.78
CA ILE A 384 22.55 -3.45 -20.44
C ILE A 384 21.82 -2.33 -19.72
N PHE A 385 22.49 -1.20 -19.49
CA PHE A 385 21.79 0.00 -19.05
C PHE A 385 22.25 1.25 -19.79
N TYR A 386 21.32 2.18 -19.99
CA TYR A 386 21.53 3.41 -20.73
C TYR A 386 21.61 4.60 -19.78
N VAL A 387 22.72 5.34 -19.78
CA VAL A 387 22.89 6.58 -19.00
C VAL A 387 23.88 7.51 -19.67
N ASN A 388 23.60 8.82 -19.64
CA ASN A 388 24.59 9.85 -19.96
C ASN A 388 25.51 10.15 -18.76
N SER A 389 26.45 11.08 -18.92
CA SER A 389 27.42 11.47 -17.88
C SER A 389 26.79 12.03 -16.59
N HIS A 390 25.58 12.60 -16.66
CA HIS A 390 24.87 13.10 -15.48
C HIS A 390 24.20 11.95 -14.72
N LEU A 391 23.45 11.11 -15.44
CA LEU A 391 22.71 9.98 -14.88
C LEU A 391 23.63 8.86 -14.37
N GLU A 392 24.80 8.70 -15.00
CA GLU A 392 25.85 7.75 -14.58
C GLU A 392 26.27 7.98 -13.11
N LYS A 393 26.37 9.25 -12.69
CA LYS A 393 26.75 9.59 -11.31
C LYS A 393 25.72 9.06 -10.31
N LEU A 394 24.43 9.23 -10.59
CA LEU A 394 23.35 8.77 -9.73
C LEU A 394 23.33 7.23 -9.61
N MET A 395 23.49 6.53 -10.74
CA MET A 395 23.51 5.06 -10.77
C MET A 395 24.69 4.50 -9.97
N PHE A 396 25.88 5.08 -10.12
CA PHE A 396 27.06 4.59 -9.40
C PHE A 396 27.15 5.07 -7.96
N GLU A 397 26.52 6.19 -7.60
CA GLU A 397 26.39 6.59 -6.21
C GLU A 397 25.51 5.58 -5.44
N GLU A 398 24.41 5.13 -6.03
CA GLU A 398 23.57 4.07 -5.45
C GLU A 398 24.36 2.77 -5.21
N LEU A 399 25.12 2.33 -6.22
CA LEU A 399 25.98 1.14 -6.10
C LEU A 399 27.08 1.33 -5.03
N ARG A 400 27.76 2.47 -5.03
CA ARG A 400 28.82 2.80 -4.07
C ARG A 400 28.30 2.82 -2.63
N ASN A 401 27.10 3.36 -2.43
CA ASN A 401 26.48 3.40 -1.11
C ASN A 401 26.14 2.00 -0.59
N ALA A 402 25.74 1.07 -1.46
CA ALA A 402 25.51 -0.32 -1.08
C ALA A 402 26.79 -1.08 -0.70
N CYS A 403 27.95 -0.73 -1.29
CA CYS A 403 29.24 -1.35 -0.96
C CYS A 403 29.83 -0.89 0.38
N LYS A 404 29.38 0.23 0.96
CA LYS A 404 29.97 0.85 2.17
C LYS A 404 29.58 0.21 3.52
N GLY A 405 28.87 -0.93 3.53
CA GLY A 405 28.85 -1.81 4.71
C GLY A 405 27.93 -1.43 5.89
N ALA A 406 27.01 -0.49 5.76
CA ALA A 406 25.89 -0.35 6.70
C ALA A 406 24.62 -0.72 5.95
N GLY A 407 24.06 -1.90 6.25
CA GLY A 407 22.87 -2.46 5.61
C GLY A 407 21.90 -1.36 5.18
N PHE A 408 21.77 -1.19 3.87
CA PHE A 408 20.81 -0.25 3.32
C PHE A 408 19.44 -0.72 3.81
N GLY A 409 18.76 0.06 4.64
CA GLY A 409 17.38 -0.23 5.07
C GLY A 409 16.36 -0.06 3.93
N GLY A 410 16.79 -0.30 2.68
CA GLY A 410 16.06 -0.05 1.44
C GLY A 410 16.36 -1.13 0.38
N PHE A 411 15.88 -0.90 -0.83
CA PHE A 411 16.03 -1.83 -1.97
C PHE A 411 17.50 -1.99 -2.41
N LEU A 412 17.79 -3.12 -3.08
CA LEU A 412 19.07 -3.32 -3.76
C LEU A 412 19.26 -2.26 -4.86
N PRO A 413 20.49 -1.77 -5.10
CA PRO A 413 20.78 -0.83 -6.18
C PRO A 413 20.23 -1.30 -7.53
N ALA A 414 19.78 -0.37 -8.35
CA ALA A 414 19.17 -0.65 -9.65
C ALA A 414 20.08 -1.53 -10.53
N VAL A 415 21.39 -1.26 -10.54
CA VAL A 415 22.38 -2.07 -11.30
C VAL A 415 22.39 -3.53 -10.85
N LYS A 416 22.29 -3.80 -9.53
CA LYS A 416 22.21 -5.17 -8.99
C LYS A 416 20.89 -5.83 -9.33
N GLN A 417 19.79 -5.08 -9.34
CA GLN A 417 18.49 -5.58 -9.74
C GLN A 417 18.44 -5.97 -11.22
N ILE A 418 19.04 -5.17 -12.11
CA ILE A 418 19.18 -5.52 -13.54
C ILE A 418 19.95 -6.85 -13.66
N GLY A 419 21.02 -7.03 -12.90
CA GLY A 419 21.77 -8.30 -12.83
C GLY A 419 20.92 -9.47 -12.32
N ASN A 420 20.13 -9.28 -11.25
CA ASN A 420 19.26 -10.33 -10.72
C ASN A 420 18.14 -10.71 -11.69
N VAL A 421 17.63 -9.76 -12.47
CA VAL A 421 16.67 -10.06 -13.55
C VAL A 421 17.35 -10.87 -14.66
N ALA A 422 18.62 -10.60 -14.96
CA ALA A 422 19.41 -11.37 -15.91
C ALA A 422 19.66 -12.83 -15.49
N SER A 423 19.40 -13.21 -14.22
CA SER A 423 19.48 -14.60 -13.76
C SER A 423 18.17 -15.39 -13.88
N LEU A 424 17.06 -14.74 -14.25
CA LEU A 424 15.75 -15.39 -14.32
C LEU A 424 15.66 -16.40 -15.46
N SER A 425 14.85 -17.45 -15.26
CA SER A 425 14.73 -18.53 -16.23
C SER A 425 13.93 -18.15 -17.47
N GLY A 426 14.42 -18.58 -18.64
CA GLY A 426 13.81 -18.30 -19.93
C GLY A 426 13.99 -16.87 -20.44
N ILE A 427 14.81 -16.04 -19.78
CA ILE A 427 15.11 -14.68 -20.25
C ILE A 427 15.87 -14.72 -21.59
N VAL A 428 15.49 -13.84 -22.50
CA VAL A 428 16.03 -13.74 -23.86
C VAL A 428 16.66 -12.37 -24.08
N GLY A 429 17.77 -12.33 -24.83
CA GLY A 429 18.49 -11.10 -25.13
C GLY A 429 19.26 -10.61 -23.91
N ASN A 430 18.84 -9.49 -23.33
CA ASN A 430 19.49 -8.85 -22.17
C ASN A 430 18.44 -8.40 -21.15
N SER A 431 18.86 -8.25 -19.89
CA SER A 431 18.10 -7.45 -18.92
C SER A 431 18.44 -5.98 -19.11
N ILE A 432 17.45 -5.13 -19.43
CA ILE A 432 17.71 -3.77 -19.90
C ILE A 432 17.23 -2.73 -18.89
N GLY A 433 18.11 -1.85 -18.41
CA GLY A 433 17.79 -0.66 -17.62
C GLY A 433 17.79 0.60 -18.46
N LEU A 434 16.66 1.29 -18.54
CA LEU A 434 16.51 2.57 -19.26
C LEU A 434 17.06 3.75 -18.43
N PRO A 435 17.21 4.96 -19.00
CA PRO A 435 17.90 6.06 -18.31
C PRO A 435 17.22 6.57 -17.03
N ASP A 436 15.91 6.37 -16.93
CA ASP A 436 15.10 6.62 -15.74
C ASP A 436 15.23 5.53 -14.66
N CYS A 437 16.08 4.52 -14.86
CA CYS A 437 16.15 3.35 -14.00
C CYS A 437 16.58 3.64 -12.56
N HIS A 438 15.87 3.08 -11.59
CA HIS A 438 16.14 3.24 -10.15
C HIS A 438 15.58 2.06 -9.36
N SER A 439 16.06 1.88 -8.13
CA SER A 439 15.67 0.75 -7.29
C SER A 439 14.16 0.56 -7.16
N GLY A 440 13.69 -0.67 -7.36
CA GLY A 440 12.29 -1.08 -7.28
C GLY A 440 12.08 -2.38 -6.50
N TYR A 441 10.86 -2.91 -6.50
CA TYR A 441 10.58 -4.24 -5.89
C TYR A 441 10.97 -5.38 -6.83
N GLY A 442 12.06 -6.10 -6.52
CA GLY A 442 12.59 -7.18 -7.36
C GLY A 442 13.24 -6.64 -8.64
N PHE A 443 12.43 -6.29 -9.63
CA PHE A 443 12.89 -5.54 -10.81
C PHE A 443 13.09 -4.07 -10.44
N ALA A 444 14.14 -3.46 -10.99
CA ALA A 444 14.27 -2.01 -10.97
C ALA A 444 13.11 -1.36 -11.75
N ILE A 445 12.70 -0.17 -11.34
CA ILE A 445 11.82 0.67 -12.17
C ILE A 445 12.70 1.18 -13.32
N GLY A 446 12.19 1.25 -14.55
CA GLY A 446 12.98 1.48 -15.76
C GLY A 446 13.56 0.19 -16.37
N ASN A 447 13.26 -0.98 -15.81
CA ASN A 447 13.80 -2.26 -16.29
C ASN A 447 12.80 -2.93 -17.26
N MET A 448 13.34 -3.52 -18.33
CA MET A 448 12.63 -4.38 -19.26
C MET A 448 13.37 -5.72 -19.40
N ALA A 449 12.59 -6.80 -19.45
CA ALA A 449 13.10 -8.14 -19.75
C ALA A 449 12.08 -8.94 -20.56
N ALA A 450 12.55 -9.74 -21.50
CA ALA A 450 11.71 -10.58 -22.35
C ALA A 450 11.97 -12.06 -22.05
N PHE A 451 10.90 -12.87 -22.03
CA PHE A 451 10.97 -14.30 -21.72
C PHE A 451 10.38 -15.14 -22.86
N ASP A 452 11.03 -16.24 -23.23
CA ASP A 452 10.60 -17.09 -24.35
C ASP A 452 9.32 -17.86 -24.02
N MET A 453 8.23 -17.64 -24.76
CA MET A 453 6.97 -18.36 -24.53
C MET A 453 7.05 -19.86 -24.85
N SER A 454 8.03 -20.28 -25.67
CA SER A 454 8.24 -21.68 -26.04
C SER A 454 9.02 -22.47 -25.00
N ASP A 455 9.82 -21.80 -24.16
CA ASP A 455 10.52 -22.43 -23.05
C ASP A 455 9.56 -22.70 -21.89
N LYS A 456 9.38 -23.98 -21.56
CA LYS A 456 8.53 -24.44 -20.46
C LYS A 456 8.97 -23.93 -19.09
N TYR A 457 10.23 -23.51 -18.96
CA TYR A 457 10.80 -22.96 -17.74
C TYR A 457 10.86 -21.42 -17.73
N SER A 458 10.30 -20.76 -18.74
CA SER A 458 10.12 -19.31 -18.73
C SER A 458 9.16 -18.88 -17.65
N ILE A 459 9.43 -17.70 -17.08
CA ILE A 459 8.70 -17.19 -15.92
C ILE A 459 7.87 -15.96 -16.25
N VAL A 460 6.89 -15.71 -15.40
CA VAL A 460 6.21 -14.42 -15.26
C VAL A 460 6.38 -13.93 -13.82
N SER A 461 6.66 -12.63 -13.65
CA SER A 461 6.85 -12.02 -12.33
C SER A 461 6.02 -10.75 -12.17
N PRO A 462 5.13 -10.67 -11.16
CA PRO A 462 4.45 -9.44 -10.78
C PRO A 462 5.42 -8.33 -10.40
N GLY A 463 6.59 -8.68 -9.85
CA GLY A 463 7.67 -7.75 -9.58
C GLY A 463 8.21 -7.06 -10.82
N GLY A 464 8.15 -7.72 -11.99
CA GLY A 464 8.55 -7.18 -13.30
C GLY A 464 7.49 -6.40 -14.05
N VAL A 465 6.26 -6.37 -13.54
CA VAL A 465 5.17 -5.50 -14.03
C VAL A 465 5.02 -4.28 -13.12
N GLY A 466 5.07 -4.50 -11.81
CA GLY A 466 4.80 -3.49 -10.79
C GLY A 466 3.42 -3.62 -10.17
N PHE A 467 3.23 -2.95 -9.03
CA PHE A 467 1.96 -3.02 -8.28
C PHE A 467 0.83 -2.26 -8.96
N ASP A 468 1.11 -1.07 -9.51
CA ASP A 468 0.12 -0.31 -10.29
C ASP A 468 0.13 -0.80 -11.73
N ILE A 469 -0.54 -1.93 -11.97
CA ILE A 469 -0.66 -2.58 -13.27
C ILE A 469 -1.31 -1.62 -14.26
N ASN A 470 -0.73 -1.50 -15.43
CA ASN A 470 -1.10 -0.54 -16.47
C ASN A 470 -1.20 0.91 -15.95
N CYS A 471 -0.37 1.30 -14.98
CA CYS A 471 -0.02 2.70 -14.83
C CYS A 471 0.53 3.18 -16.17
N GLY A 472 0.03 4.32 -16.64
CA GLY A 472 0.24 4.79 -17.99
C GLY A 472 -0.18 6.23 -18.17
N VAL A 473 0.08 6.75 -19.35
CA VAL A 473 -0.13 8.16 -19.71
C VAL A 473 -1.03 8.22 -20.93
N ARG A 474 -1.99 9.15 -20.92
CA ARG A 474 -2.81 9.53 -22.06
C ARG A 474 -2.61 11.01 -22.35
N LEU A 475 -2.48 11.38 -23.61
CA LEU A 475 -2.33 12.76 -24.05
C LEU A 475 -3.49 13.16 -24.96
N LEU A 476 -4.12 14.29 -24.66
CA LEU A 476 -5.11 14.94 -25.50
C LEU A 476 -4.51 16.19 -26.13
N ARG A 477 -4.85 16.43 -27.39
CA ARG A 477 -4.66 17.73 -28.04
C ARG A 477 -5.92 18.58 -27.91
N THR A 478 -5.79 19.87 -28.21
CA THR A 478 -6.90 20.81 -28.39
C THR A 478 -6.56 21.74 -29.54
N ASN A 479 -7.54 22.49 -30.06
CA ASN A 479 -7.28 23.61 -30.97
C ASN A 479 -6.98 24.94 -30.25
N LEU A 480 -6.89 24.93 -28.90
CA LEU A 480 -6.58 26.10 -28.09
C LEU A 480 -5.09 26.42 -28.09
N MET A 481 -4.76 27.70 -27.97
CA MET A 481 -3.40 28.20 -27.78
C MET A 481 -3.21 28.73 -26.36
N GLU A 482 -1.95 28.88 -25.93
CA GLU A 482 -1.59 29.36 -24.58
C GLU A 482 -2.30 30.68 -24.23
N LYS A 483 -2.40 31.61 -25.20
CA LYS A 483 -3.11 32.89 -25.05
C LYS A 483 -4.60 32.76 -24.72
N ASP A 484 -5.24 31.66 -25.13
CA ASP A 484 -6.67 31.41 -24.92
C ASP A 484 -6.92 30.82 -23.53
N VAL A 485 -5.93 30.12 -22.98
CA VAL A 485 -6.01 29.44 -21.68
C VAL A 485 -5.44 30.27 -20.54
N ASP A 486 -4.38 31.05 -20.76
CA ASP A 486 -3.69 31.80 -19.68
C ASP A 486 -4.64 32.70 -18.86
N PRO A 487 -5.60 33.45 -19.47
CA PRO A 487 -6.56 34.26 -18.72
C PRO A 487 -7.52 33.46 -17.83
N VAL A 488 -7.80 32.20 -18.19
CA VAL A 488 -8.76 31.32 -17.50
C VAL A 488 -8.09 30.11 -16.83
N LYS A 489 -6.76 30.09 -16.78
CA LYS A 489 -5.94 28.96 -16.34
C LYS A 489 -6.32 28.43 -14.96
N GLU A 490 -6.52 29.34 -14.00
CA GLU A 490 -6.94 28.99 -12.65
C GLU A 490 -8.37 28.41 -12.61
N GLN A 491 -9.25 28.91 -13.48
CA GLN A 491 -10.64 28.46 -13.57
C GLN A 491 -10.74 27.08 -14.22
N VAL A 492 -10.01 26.81 -15.31
CA VAL A 492 -9.99 25.49 -15.95
C VAL A 492 -9.31 24.46 -15.04
N ALA A 493 -8.22 24.83 -14.34
CA ALA A 493 -7.57 23.96 -13.37
C ALA A 493 -8.51 23.58 -12.22
N GLN A 494 -9.27 24.56 -11.70
CA GLN A 494 -10.30 24.31 -10.69
C GLN A 494 -11.43 23.44 -11.25
N SER A 495 -11.91 23.74 -12.46
CA SER A 495 -12.95 22.95 -13.14
C SER A 495 -12.53 21.49 -13.28
N MET A 496 -11.29 21.22 -13.72
CA MET A 496 -10.75 19.86 -13.78
C MET A 496 -10.67 19.20 -12.40
N PHE A 497 -10.22 19.91 -11.37
CA PHE A 497 -10.14 19.40 -10.00
C PHE A 497 -11.53 19.06 -9.42
N ASP A 498 -12.56 19.84 -9.78
CA ASP A 498 -13.94 19.59 -9.34
C ASP A 498 -14.57 18.40 -10.06
N HIS A 499 -14.25 18.19 -11.34
CA HIS A 499 -14.81 17.09 -12.14
C HIS A 499 -14.04 15.78 -11.98
N ILE A 500 -12.73 15.81 -11.77
CA ILE A 500 -11.89 14.62 -11.65
C ILE A 500 -11.68 14.32 -10.16
N PRO A 501 -12.25 13.23 -9.61
CA PRO A 501 -12.00 12.87 -8.22
C PRO A 501 -10.53 12.54 -8.01
N VAL A 502 -9.92 13.28 -7.10
CA VAL A 502 -8.51 13.15 -6.71
C VAL A 502 -8.42 12.75 -5.23
N GLY A 503 -7.35 12.08 -4.81
CA GLY A 503 -7.18 11.68 -3.40
C GLY A 503 -7.17 10.18 -3.14
N VAL A 504 -6.52 9.80 -2.03
CA VAL A 504 -6.61 8.44 -1.47
C VAL A 504 -8.00 8.22 -0.89
N GLY A 505 -8.73 7.24 -1.43
CA GLY A 505 -10.08 6.88 -0.95
C GLY A 505 -11.23 7.62 -1.64
N SER A 506 -10.93 8.51 -2.58
CA SER A 506 -11.92 9.20 -3.39
C SER A 506 -12.72 8.24 -4.25
N LYS A 507 -13.98 8.59 -4.52
CA LYS A 507 -14.92 7.75 -5.26
C LYS A 507 -15.14 8.29 -6.68
N GLY A 508 -15.25 7.38 -7.64
CA GLY A 508 -15.66 7.67 -9.01
C GLY A 508 -17.03 8.32 -9.07
N ILE A 509 -17.19 9.26 -10.00
CA ILE A 509 -18.49 9.91 -10.28
C ILE A 509 -19.31 9.07 -11.27
N ILE A 510 -18.65 8.30 -12.13
CA ILE A 510 -19.33 7.42 -13.09
C ILE A 510 -20.05 6.31 -12.32
N PRO A 511 -21.38 6.17 -12.49
CA PRO A 511 -22.15 5.12 -11.84
C PRO A 511 -21.58 3.74 -12.19
N MET A 512 -21.27 2.96 -11.16
CA MET A 512 -20.62 1.67 -11.29
C MET A 512 -21.19 0.70 -10.25
N ASN A 513 -21.86 -0.34 -10.71
CA ASN A 513 -22.23 -1.48 -9.89
C ASN A 513 -21.25 -2.66 -10.10
N ALA A 514 -21.46 -3.75 -9.36
CA ALA A 514 -20.56 -4.92 -9.44
C ALA A 514 -20.56 -5.59 -10.83
N ARG A 515 -21.71 -5.61 -11.52
CA ARG A 515 -21.84 -6.15 -12.87
C ARG A 515 -21.14 -5.26 -13.89
N ASP A 516 -21.35 -3.95 -13.81
CA ASP A 516 -20.68 -2.97 -14.69
C ASP A 516 -19.16 -3.10 -14.58
N LEU A 517 -18.65 -3.30 -13.36
CA LEU A 517 -17.22 -3.52 -13.14
C LEU A 517 -16.75 -4.82 -13.82
N GLU A 518 -17.48 -5.93 -13.72
CA GLU A 518 -17.07 -7.17 -14.40
C GLU A 518 -17.03 -7.00 -15.92
N GLU A 519 -18.05 -6.35 -16.49
CA GLU A 519 -18.09 -6.05 -17.92
C GLU A 519 -16.94 -5.11 -18.33
N ALA A 520 -16.63 -4.09 -17.54
CA ALA A 520 -15.50 -3.19 -17.78
C ALA A 520 -14.14 -3.91 -17.71
N LEU A 521 -13.98 -4.89 -16.81
CA LEU A 521 -12.77 -5.71 -16.72
C LEU A 521 -12.56 -6.61 -17.95
N GLU A 522 -13.63 -7.06 -18.58
CA GLU A 522 -13.59 -7.92 -19.77
C GLU A 522 -13.47 -7.12 -21.08
N MET A 523 -14.20 -6.02 -21.18
CA MET A 523 -14.35 -5.22 -22.39
C MET A 523 -13.35 -4.06 -22.49
N GLY A 524 -12.74 -3.61 -21.39
CA GLY A 524 -11.84 -2.45 -21.44
C GLY A 524 -12.54 -1.21 -21.99
N VAL A 525 -11.88 -0.45 -22.88
CA VAL A 525 -12.45 0.77 -23.48
C VAL A 525 -13.73 0.52 -24.27
N ASP A 526 -13.97 -0.70 -24.77
CA ASP A 526 -15.24 -1.04 -25.43
C ASP A 526 -16.45 -0.86 -24.50
N TRP A 527 -16.27 -1.05 -23.18
CA TRP A 527 -17.29 -0.73 -22.19
C TRP A 527 -17.54 0.78 -22.13
N SER A 528 -16.47 1.58 -22.06
CA SER A 528 -16.59 3.05 -22.03
C SER A 528 -17.27 3.60 -23.29
N LEU A 529 -17.01 3.01 -24.47
CA LEU A 529 -17.70 3.37 -25.71
C LEU A 529 -19.20 3.08 -25.63
N ARG A 530 -19.56 1.87 -25.20
CA ARG A 530 -20.97 1.44 -25.09
C ARG A 530 -21.77 2.31 -24.13
N GLU A 531 -21.16 2.72 -23.02
CA GLU A 531 -21.81 3.57 -22.02
C GLU A 531 -21.75 5.09 -22.36
N GLY A 532 -21.07 5.47 -23.45
CA GLY A 532 -20.99 6.88 -23.89
C GLY A 532 -19.93 7.73 -23.19
N TYR A 533 -18.92 7.12 -22.58
CA TYR A 533 -17.79 7.79 -21.90
C TYR A 533 -16.51 7.85 -22.74
N ALA A 534 -16.56 7.45 -24.02
CA ALA A 534 -15.44 7.50 -24.94
C ALA A 534 -15.92 7.78 -26.36
N TRP A 535 -15.05 8.33 -27.20
CA TRP A 535 -15.27 8.44 -28.64
C TRP A 535 -14.62 7.26 -29.37
N ALA A 536 -15.13 6.89 -30.55
CA ALA A 536 -14.64 5.73 -31.29
C ALA A 536 -13.14 5.86 -31.61
N GLU A 537 -12.70 7.08 -31.91
CA GLU A 537 -11.34 7.47 -32.23
C GLU A 537 -10.39 7.33 -31.02
N ASP A 538 -10.90 7.48 -29.78
CA ASP A 538 -10.11 7.29 -28.56
C ASP A 538 -9.59 5.85 -28.44
N LYS A 539 -10.37 4.89 -28.92
CA LYS A 539 -10.00 3.47 -28.94
C LYS A 539 -8.88 3.22 -29.93
N GLU A 540 -8.94 3.82 -31.11
CA GLU A 540 -7.92 3.65 -32.15
C GLU A 540 -6.57 4.20 -31.70
N HIS A 541 -6.57 5.29 -30.92
CA HIS A 541 -5.38 5.92 -30.35
C HIS A 541 -5.00 5.38 -28.97
N CYS A 542 -5.43 4.16 -28.63
CA CYS A 542 -5.08 3.51 -27.37
C CYS A 542 -4.26 2.25 -27.63
N GLU A 543 -3.19 2.06 -26.85
CA GLU A 543 -2.44 0.82 -26.86
C GLU A 543 -3.37 -0.39 -26.60
N GLU A 544 -3.22 -1.47 -27.38
CA GLU A 544 -4.14 -2.64 -27.44
C GLU A 544 -5.60 -2.29 -27.76
N TYR A 545 -5.85 -1.16 -28.42
CA TYR A 545 -7.21 -0.62 -28.57
C TYR A 545 -7.95 -0.51 -27.22
N GLY A 546 -7.20 -0.29 -26.14
CA GLY A 546 -7.72 -0.18 -24.78
C GLY A 546 -8.29 -1.47 -24.18
N ARG A 547 -7.96 -2.64 -24.74
CA ARG A 547 -8.47 -3.93 -24.24
C ARG A 547 -7.48 -5.09 -24.47
N MET A 548 -7.08 -5.75 -23.39
CA MET A 548 -6.45 -7.06 -23.43
C MET A 548 -7.52 -8.17 -23.48
N LEU A 549 -7.52 -8.94 -24.57
CA LEU A 549 -8.53 -9.97 -24.86
C LEU A 549 -8.48 -11.19 -23.93
N ASN A 550 -7.33 -11.45 -23.30
CA ASN A 550 -7.14 -12.57 -22.39
C ASN A 550 -7.55 -12.25 -20.94
N ALA A 551 -8.19 -11.11 -20.70
CA ALA A 551 -8.70 -10.74 -19.38
C ALA A 551 -9.76 -11.74 -18.90
N ASP A 552 -9.63 -12.18 -17.64
CA ASP A 552 -10.60 -13.05 -16.99
C ASP A 552 -10.96 -12.48 -15.62
N PRO A 553 -12.13 -11.82 -15.48
CA PRO A 553 -12.59 -11.28 -14.22
C PRO A 553 -12.77 -12.33 -13.11
N ALA A 554 -12.91 -13.62 -13.43
CA ALA A 554 -13.03 -14.69 -12.44
C ALA A 554 -11.68 -14.98 -11.75
N LYS A 555 -10.55 -14.61 -12.36
CA LYS A 555 -9.21 -14.75 -11.77
C LYS A 555 -8.84 -13.58 -10.84
N VAL A 556 -9.70 -12.57 -10.76
CA VAL A 556 -9.52 -11.42 -9.88
C VAL A 556 -10.22 -11.67 -8.55
N SER A 557 -9.50 -11.48 -7.44
CA SER A 557 -10.06 -11.67 -6.11
C SER A 557 -11.19 -10.69 -5.79
N LEU A 558 -12.14 -11.12 -4.95
CA LEU A 558 -13.20 -10.25 -4.44
C LEU A 558 -12.64 -9.03 -3.70
N LYS A 559 -11.45 -9.16 -3.08
CA LYS A 559 -10.78 -8.06 -2.39
C LYS A 559 -10.31 -7.00 -3.39
N ALA A 560 -9.73 -7.40 -4.52
CA ALA A 560 -9.34 -6.48 -5.59
C ALA A 560 -10.57 -5.75 -6.16
N LYS A 561 -11.64 -6.50 -6.49
CA LYS A 561 -12.90 -5.92 -6.97
C LYS A 561 -13.51 -4.92 -5.98
N LYS A 562 -13.59 -5.26 -4.69
CA LYS A 562 -14.08 -4.35 -3.63
C LYS A 562 -13.25 -3.08 -3.48
N ARG A 563 -11.93 -3.15 -3.67
CA ARG A 563 -11.03 -1.98 -3.64
C ARG A 563 -11.18 -1.12 -4.90
N GLY A 564 -11.31 -1.76 -6.07
CA GLY A 564 -11.38 -1.08 -7.37
C GLY A 564 -12.72 -0.42 -7.66
N LEU A 565 -13.83 -1.06 -7.28
CA LEU A 565 -15.19 -0.59 -7.57
C LEU A 565 -15.42 0.89 -7.24
N PRO A 566 -15.10 1.39 -6.02
CA PRO A 566 -15.29 2.80 -5.73
C PRO A 566 -14.27 3.71 -6.44
N GLN A 567 -13.14 3.20 -6.92
CA GLN A 567 -12.01 4.01 -7.38
C GLN A 567 -11.94 4.21 -8.91
N LEU A 568 -12.84 3.61 -9.68
CA LEU A 568 -12.85 3.80 -11.13
C LEU A 568 -13.22 5.26 -11.47
N GLY A 569 -12.56 5.85 -12.46
CA GLY A 569 -12.72 7.25 -12.83
C GLY A 569 -12.08 8.21 -11.83
N THR A 570 -11.03 7.79 -11.13
CA THR A 570 -10.30 8.63 -10.17
C THR A 570 -8.82 8.70 -10.54
N LEU A 571 -8.21 9.86 -10.26
CA LEU A 571 -6.80 10.10 -10.58
C LEU A 571 -5.88 9.30 -9.67
N GLY A 572 -6.12 9.43 -8.37
CA GLY A 572 -5.29 8.85 -7.32
C GLY A 572 -4.26 9.77 -6.72
N ALA A 573 -3.24 9.15 -6.11
CA ALA A 573 -2.19 9.81 -5.36
C ALA A 573 -0.80 9.32 -5.85
N GLY A 574 0.27 9.84 -5.26
CA GLY A 574 1.64 9.52 -5.65
C GLY A 574 2.04 10.26 -6.92
N ASN A 575 2.64 9.58 -7.89
CA ASN A 575 3.10 10.20 -9.13
C ASN A 575 1.96 10.46 -10.14
N HIS A 576 0.70 10.14 -9.83
CA HIS A 576 -0.43 10.41 -10.71
C HIS A 576 -0.77 11.91 -10.74
N TYR A 577 -1.16 12.40 -11.91
CA TYR A 577 -1.53 13.79 -12.15
C TYR A 577 -2.40 13.93 -13.41
N ALA A 578 -3.14 15.03 -13.50
CA ALA A 578 -3.64 15.54 -14.76
C ALA A 578 -3.05 16.94 -14.98
N GLU A 579 -2.46 17.18 -16.13
CA GLU A 579 -1.71 18.40 -16.42
C GLU A 579 -2.22 19.07 -17.70
N ILE A 580 -2.45 20.38 -17.63
CA ILE A 580 -2.61 21.22 -18.82
C ILE A 580 -1.23 21.71 -19.18
N GLN A 581 -0.82 21.44 -20.42
CA GLN A 581 0.53 21.68 -20.91
C GLN A 581 0.47 22.44 -22.23
N VAL A 582 1.56 23.12 -22.56
CA VAL A 582 1.73 23.88 -23.80
C VAL A 582 2.88 23.27 -24.60
N VAL A 583 2.72 23.14 -25.92
CA VAL A 583 3.78 22.73 -26.83
C VAL A 583 4.87 23.81 -26.85
N ASP A 584 6.02 23.51 -26.25
CA ASP A 584 7.11 24.44 -26.01
C ASP A 584 8.11 24.43 -27.18
N GLU A 585 8.46 23.23 -27.66
CA GLU A 585 9.41 23.02 -28.76
C GLU A 585 8.94 21.86 -29.65
N ILE A 586 9.11 21.99 -30.96
CA ILE A 586 8.85 20.92 -31.95
C ILE A 586 10.17 20.52 -32.59
N TYR A 587 10.55 19.25 -32.46
CA TYR A 587 11.78 18.68 -33.03
C TYR A 587 11.53 18.01 -34.38
N ASP A 588 10.35 17.42 -34.56
CA ASP A 588 9.93 16.79 -35.81
C ASP A 588 8.57 17.34 -36.25
N VAL A 589 8.61 18.34 -37.12
CA VAL A 589 7.42 19.05 -37.61
C VAL A 589 6.46 18.11 -38.34
N ARG A 590 6.98 17.14 -39.11
CA ARG A 590 6.12 16.24 -39.90
C ARG A 590 5.36 15.28 -39.00
N ASN A 591 6.07 14.68 -38.04
CA ASN A 591 5.48 13.73 -37.10
C ASN A 591 4.56 14.42 -36.09
N ALA A 592 4.91 15.62 -35.63
CA ALA A 592 4.05 16.44 -34.77
C ALA A 592 2.73 16.80 -35.47
N ALA A 593 2.78 17.23 -36.74
CA ALA A 593 1.58 17.56 -37.51
C ALA A 593 0.65 16.35 -37.69
N LYS A 594 1.20 15.13 -37.83
CA LYS A 594 0.40 13.89 -37.85
C LYS A 594 -0.30 13.60 -36.53
N MET A 595 0.23 14.09 -35.41
CA MET A 595 -0.40 14.03 -34.08
C MET A 595 -1.32 15.24 -33.83
N GLY A 596 -1.62 16.04 -34.85
CA GLY A 596 -2.44 17.25 -34.74
C GLY A 596 -1.78 18.41 -34.00
N ILE A 597 -0.43 18.44 -33.98
CA ILE A 597 0.38 19.52 -33.41
C ILE A 597 1.08 20.29 -34.54
N GLU A 598 0.56 21.47 -34.88
CA GLU A 598 1.03 22.24 -36.04
C GLU A 598 2.03 23.35 -35.67
N CYS A 599 1.91 23.91 -34.47
CA CYS A 599 2.75 25.00 -34.02
C CYS A 599 3.02 24.95 -32.50
N THR A 600 4.06 25.66 -32.07
CA THR A 600 4.31 25.92 -30.65
C THR A 600 3.18 26.78 -30.07
N GLY A 601 2.93 26.63 -28.77
CA GLY A 601 1.86 27.35 -28.07
C GLY A 601 0.53 26.58 -28.00
N GLN A 602 0.37 25.48 -28.74
CA GLN A 602 -0.85 24.67 -28.69
C GLN A 602 -1.01 23.98 -27.33
N VAL A 603 -2.24 23.92 -26.82
CA VAL A 603 -2.56 23.37 -25.51
C VAL A 603 -2.90 21.88 -25.61
N CYS A 604 -2.30 21.10 -24.73
CA CYS A 604 -2.53 19.67 -24.57
C CYS A 604 -2.89 19.35 -23.12
N VAL A 605 -3.55 18.21 -22.91
CA VAL A 605 -3.87 17.70 -21.56
C VAL A 605 -3.31 16.30 -21.39
N MET A 606 -2.42 16.13 -20.41
CA MET A 606 -1.80 14.85 -20.09
C MET A 606 -2.44 14.25 -18.83
N ILE A 607 -2.87 13.00 -18.90
CA ILE A 607 -3.47 12.26 -17.80
C ILE A 607 -2.57 11.07 -17.46
N HIS A 608 -1.97 11.08 -16.27
CA HIS A 608 -1.17 9.98 -15.74
C HIS A 608 -1.93 9.29 -14.60
N SER A 609 -2.39 8.06 -14.87
CA SER A 609 -3.00 7.19 -13.86
C SER A 609 -2.92 5.71 -14.26
N GLY A 610 -3.34 4.84 -13.35
CA GLY A 610 -3.27 3.39 -13.51
C GLY A 610 -4.49 2.65 -12.98
N SER A 611 -4.28 1.42 -12.54
CA SER A 611 -5.32 0.52 -12.04
C SER A 611 -5.67 0.73 -10.57
N ARG A 612 -5.12 1.77 -9.93
CA ARG A 612 -5.49 2.19 -8.58
C ARG A 612 -5.27 1.07 -7.55
N GLY A 613 -6.09 1.01 -6.51
CA GLY A 613 -6.03 -0.06 -5.52
C GLY A 613 -6.40 -1.44 -6.06
N PHE A 614 -7.01 -1.52 -7.25
CA PHE A 614 -7.39 -2.78 -7.90
C PHE A 614 -6.15 -3.56 -8.33
N GLY A 615 -5.31 -2.99 -9.21
CA GLY A 615 -4.11 -3.68 -9.69
C GLY A 615 -3.08 -3.93 -8.60
N HIS A 616 -2.97 -3.01 -7.62
CA HIS A 616 -2.12 -3.25 -6.45
C HIS A 616 -2.54 -4.53 -5.72
N GLN A 617 -3.84 -4.77 -5.55
CA GLN A 617 -4.32 -5.99 -4.91
C GLN A 617 -4.07 -7.22 -5.79
N VAL A 618 -4.29 -7.13 -7.11
CA VAL A 618 -3.98 -8.21 -8.07
C VAL A 618 -2.50 -8.62 -7.98
N ALA A 619 -1.58 -7.65 -8.00
CA ALA A 619 -0.14 -7.92 -7.84
C ALA A 619 0.17 -8.55 -6.47
N THR A 620 -0.46 -8.06 -5.39
CA THR A 620 -0.26 -8.60 -4.04
C THR A 620 -0.73 -10.05 -3.92
N ASP A 621 -1.89 -10.36 -4.49
CA ASP A 621 -2.47 -11.71 -4.48
C ASP A 621 -1.59 -12.68 -5.29
N ALA A 622 -1.10 -12.22 -6.45
CA ALA A 622 -0.18 -12.99 -7.30
C ALA A 622 1.16 -13.28 -6.61
N LEU A 623 1.78 -12.30 -5.94
CA LEU A 623 3.02 -12.50 -5.20
C LEU A 623 2.88 -13.60 -4.15
N LEU A 624 1.78 -13.61 -3.38
CA LEU A 624 1.51 -14.64 -2.37
C LEU A 624 1.32 -16.04 -2.99
N SER A 625 0.67 -16.11 -4.14
CA SER A 625 0.50 -17.37 -4.89
C SER A 625 1.84 -17.87 -5.43
N MET A 626 2.63 -16.99 -6.03
CA MET A 626 3.90 -17.33 -6.64
C MET A 626 4.99 -17.69 -5.63
N GLU A 627 5.02 -17.08 -4.43
CA GLU A 627 5.91 -17.54 -3.35
C GLU A 627 5.69 -19.01 -2.97
N LYS A 628 4.45 -19.52 -3.10
CA LYS A 628 4.13 -20.94 -2.89
C LYS A 628 4.54 -21.78 -4.10
N ALA A 629 4.27 -21.29 -5.31
CA ALA A 629 4.65 -21.97 -6.55
C ALA A 629 6.17 -22.16 -6.65
N MET A 630 6.97 -21.15 -6.32
CA MET A 630 8.44 -21.24 -6.34
C MET A 630 8.97 -22.34 -5.43
N LYS A 631 8.39 -22.50 -4.22
CA LYS A 631 8.78 -23.56 -3.29
C LYS A 631 8.42 -24.95 -3.83
N ARG A 632 7.25 -25.10 -4.44
CA ARG A 632 6.80 -26.35 -5.08
C ARG A 632 7.68 -26.72 -6.26
N ASP A 633 7.97 -25.75 -7.11
CA ASP A 633 8.61 -25.92 -8.42
C ASP A 633 10.14 -25.75 -8.36
N LYS A 634 10.69 -25.53 -7.14
CA LYS A 634 12.12 -25.33 -6.83
C LYS A 634 12.75 -24.21 -7.68
N ILE A 635 12.02 -23.11 -7.87
CA ILE A 635 12.53 -21.92 -8.56
C ILE A 635 13.41 -21.14 -7.58
N GLU A 636 14.71 -21.08 -7.86
CA GLU A 636 15.67 -20.30 -7.10
C GLU A 636 15.90 -18.92 -7.72
N VAL A 637 15.90 -17.89 -6.89
CA VAL A 637 16.13 -16.50 -7.29
C VAL A 637 17.09 -15.83 -6.31
N ASN A 638 17.84 -14.86 -6.81
CA ASN A 638 18.82 -14.12 -6.00
C ASN A 638 18.18 -13.16 -5.00
N ASP A 639 16.92 -12.77 -5.21
CA ASP A 639 16.15 -11.88 -4.33
C ASP A 639 14.72 -12.41 -4.20
N ARG A 640 14.21 -12.53 -2.96
CA ARG A 640 12.83 -12.94 -2.69
C ARG A 640 11.79 -12.05 -3.38
N GLN A 641 12.12 -10.77 -3.61
CA GLN A 641 11.23 -9.83 -4.31
C GLN A 641 11.06 -10.16 -5.81
N LEU A 642 11.87 -11.06 -6.37
CA LEU A 642 11.71 -11.63 -7.71
C LEU A 642 10.75 -12.82 -7.74
N ALA A 643 9.73 -12.81 -6.87
CA ALA A 643 8.74 -13.87 -6.84
C ALA A 643 8.09 -14.04 -8.23
N CYS A 644 8.04 -15.29 -8.70
CA CYS A 644 7.62 -15.63 -10.05
C CYS A 644 7.03 -17.05 -10.12
N ALA A 645 6.35 -17.35 -11.21
CA ALA A 645 5.93 -18.70 -11.55
C ALA A 645 6.22 -18.97 -13.03
N TYR A 646 6.26 -20.25 -13.43
CA TYR A 646 6.35 -20.57 -14.85
C TYR A 646 5.13 -20.02 -15.60
N ILE A 647 5.35 -19.48 -16.80
CA ILE A 647 4.30 -18.84 -17.61
C ILE A 647 3.13 -19.80 -17.82
N ASN A 648 3.42 -21.07 -18.11
CA ASN A 648 2.42 -22.10 -18.41
C ASN A 648 1.86 -22.80 -17.17
N SER A 649 2.26 -22.41 -15.95
CA SER A 649 1.65 -22.94 -14.73
C SER A 649 0.27 -22.32 -14.49
N ASN A 650 -0.54 -22.94 -13.63
CA ASN A 650 -1.83 -22.38 -13.23
C ASN A 650 -1.67 -20.98 -12.62
N GLU A 651 -0.67 -20.79 -11.75
CA GLU A 651 -0.40 -19.50 -11.11
C GLU A 651 0.06 -18.44 -12.12
N GLY A 652 0.89 -18.83 -13.10
CA GLY A 652 1.34 -17.94 -14.17
C GLY A 652 0.20 -17.47 -15.07
N GLN A 653 -0.62 -18.41 -15.55
CA GLN A 653 -1.77 -18.11 -16.40
C GLN A 653 -2.86 -17.32 -15.66
N ASP A 654 -3.17 -17.68 -14.41
CA ASP A 654 -4.15 -16.95 -13.60
C ASP A 654 -3.69 -15.51 -13.35
N TYR A 655 -2.40 -15.29 -13.09
CA TYR A 655 -1.85 -13.94 -12.98
C TYR A 655 -1.94 -13.16 -14.29
N LEU A 656 -1.56 -13.75 -15.43
CA LEU A 656 -1.63 -13.05 -16.73
C LEU A 656 -3.05 -12.61 -17.08
N LYS A 657 -4.05 -13.46 -16.79
CA LYS A 657 -5.46 -13.12 -17.00
C LYS A 657 -5.96 -12.05 -16.03
N ALA A 658 -5.58 -12.13 -14.76
CA ALA A 658 -5.93 -11.12 -13.75
C ALA A 658 -5.23 -9.78 -14.00
N MET A 659 -3.98 -9.80 -14.49
CA MET A 659 -3.23 -8.63 -14.92
C MET A 659 -3.89 -7.98 -16.14
N ALA A 660 -4.32 -8.77 -17.13
CA ALA A 660 -5.08 -8.26 -18.27
C ALA A 660 -6.39 -7.58 -17.84
N ALA A 661 -7.12 -8.15 -16.88
CA ALA A 661 -8.29 -7.50 -16.29
C ALA A 661 -7.94 -6.17 -15.57
N ALA A 662 -6.81 -6.13 -14.84
CA ALA A 662 -6.32 -4.89 -14.24
C ALA A 662 -5.86 -3.86 -15.27
N ALA A 663 -5.34 -4.30 -16.41
CA ALA A 663 -4.99 -3.42 -17.52
C ALA A 663 -6.24 -2.79 -18.13
N ASN A 664 -7.29 -3.59 -18.38
CA ASN A 664 -8.59 -3.12 -18.84
C ASN A 664 -9.21 -2.10 -17.87
N PHE A 665 -9.15 -2.36 -16.56
CA PHE A 665 -9.58 -1.40 -15.54
C PHE A 665 -8.85 -0.05 -15.68
N ALA A 666 -7.52 -0.06 -15.88
CA ALA A 666 -6.74 1.17 -15.98
C ALA A 666 -7.06 1.98 -17.25
N TRP A 667 -7.29 1.32 -18.39
CA TRP A 667 -7.71 2.03 -19.61
C TRP A 667 -9.11 2.62 -19.47
N VAL A 668 -10.05 1.88 -18.87
CA VAL A 668 -11.38 2.43 -18.53
C VAL A 668 -11.23 3.61 -17.58
N ASN A 669 -10.35 3.53 -16.58
CA ASN A 669 -10.08 4.62 -15.66
C ASN A 669 -9.57 5.89 -16.38
N ARG A 670 -8.59 5.75 -17.28
CA ARG A 670 -8.08 6.88 -18.09
C ARG A 670 -9.12 7.41 -19.07
N SER A 671 -9.93 6.54 -19.68
CA SER A 671 -11.04 6.95 -20.54
C SER A 671 -12.09 7.76 -19.77
N SER A 672 -12.46 7.32 -18.58
CA SER A 672 -13.35 8.05 -17.68
C SER A 672 -12.81 9.43 -17.33
N MET A 673 -11.52 9.56 -17.02
CA MET A 673 -10.91 10.87 -16.78
C MET A 673 -10.81 11.73 -18.04
N THR A 674 -10.70 11.11 -19.23
CA THR A 674 -10.76 11.80 -20.51
C THR A 674 -12.12 12.46 -20.70
N PHE A 675 -13.20 11.71 -20.46
CA PHE A 675 -14.56 12.23 -20.47
C PHE A 675 -14.76 13.39 -19.48
N LEU A 676 -14.30 13.22 -18.22
CA LEU A 676 -14.41 14.27 -17.20
C LEU A 676 -13.59 15.53 -17.55
N THR A 677 -12.43 15.35 -18.17
CA THR A 677 -11.61 16.46 -18.68
C THR A 677 -12.34 17.23 -19.78
N ARG A 678 -12.94 16.52 -20.74
CA ARG A 678 -13.77 17.13 -21.80
C ARG A 678 -14.93 17.95 -21.21
N GLN A 679 -15.60 17.44 -20.18
CA GLN A 679 -16.67 18.17 -19.48
C GLN A 679 -16.15 19.42 -18.77
N ALA A 680 -14.99 19.33 -18.11
CA ALA A 680 -14.38 20.47 -17.43
C ALA A 680 -14.03 21.60 -18.41
N PHE A 681 -13.45 21.28 -19.57
CA PHE A 681 -13.13 22.23 -20.63
C PHE A 681 -14.40 22.81 -21.26
N SER A 682 -15.39 21.97 -21.60
CA SER A 682 -16.68 22.42 -22.13
C SER A 682 -17.36 23.44 -21.22
N LYS A 683 -17.37 23.19 -19.90
CA LYS A 683 -17.91 24.12 -18.90
C LYS A 683 -17.15 25.45 -18.85
N THR A 684 -15.82 25.42 -18.95
CA THR A 684 -15.00 26.64 -18.83
C THR A 684 -15.04 27.50 -20.09
N PHE A 685 -14.99 26.88 -21.27
CA PHE A 685 -14.98 27.58 -22.56
C PHE A 685 -16.38 27.77 -23.18
N ASN A 686 -17.41 27.22 -22.56
CA ASN A 686 -18.81 27.30 -22.99
C ASN A 686 -18.99 26.87 -24.47
N THR A 687 -18.36 25.76 -24.83
CA THR A 687 -18.38 25.17 -26.16
C THR A 687 -18.27 23.64 -26.05
N THR A 688 -18.56 22.91 -27.12
CA THR A 688 -18.47 21.45 -27.06
C THR A 688 -17.01 20.95 -27.09
N PRO A 689 -16.70 19.77 -26.53
CA PRO A 689 -15.35 19.21 -26.64
C PRO A 689 -14.93 18.89 -28.08
N ASP A 690 -15.89 18.69 -28.98
CA ASP A 690 -15.66 18.46 -30.42
C ASP A 690 -15.19 19.77 -31.09
N ASP A 691 -15.86 20.89 -30.80
CA ASP A 691 -15.44 22.22 -31.26
C ASP A 691 -14.06 22.64 -30.71
N LEU A 692 -13.66 22.09 -29.55
CA LEU A 692 -12.33 22.27 -28.94
C LEU A 692 -11.27 21.31 -29.48
N ASP A 693 -11.66 20.41 -30.38
CA ASP A 693 -10.81 19.38 -30.98
C ASP A 693 -10.05 18.54 -29.95
N MET A 694 -10.77 18.11 -28.89
CA MET A 694 -10.19 17.38 -27.75
C MET A 694 -9.92 15.90 -28.05
N GLN A 695 -9.12 15.63 -29.08
CA GLN A 695 -8.77 14.29 -29.56
C GLN A 695 -7.62 13.67 -28.75
N VAL A 696 -7.65 12.35 -28.57
CA VAL A 696 -6.55 11.60 -27.95
C VAL A 696 -5.42 11.44 -28.96
N ILE A 697 -4.23 11.95 -28.65
CA ILE A 697 -3.02 11.69 -29.45
C ILE A 697 -2.63 10.22 -29.27
N TYR A 698 -2.45 9.79 -28.03
CA TYR A 698 -2.18 8.39 -27.71
C TYR A 698 -2.44 8.06 -26.23
N ASP A 699 -2.58 6.78 -25.90
CA ASP A 699 -2.58 6.22 -24.55
C ASP A 699 -1.64 5.02 -24.48
N VAL A 700 -0.66 5.09 -23.57
CA VAL A 700 0.39 4.07 -23.44
C VAL A 700 0.65 3.66 -21.99
N SER A 701 0.90 2.38 -21.80
CA SER A 701 1.28 1.76 -20.54
C SER A 701 2.78 1.90 -20.24
N HIS A 702 3.13 1.91 -18.96
CA HIS A 702 4.52 1.72 -18.53
C HIS A 702 4.74 0.64 -17.46
N ASN A 703 3.68 -0.06 -17.04
CA ASN A 703 3.74 -1.16 -16.08
C ASN A 703 2.89 -2.32 -16.61
N ILE A 704 3.44 -3.17 -17.47
CA ILE A 704 2.68 -4.24 -18.12
C ILE A 704 3.59 -5.39 -18.55
N ALA A 705 3.05 -6.60 -18.61
CA ALA A 705 3.67 -7.69 -19.36
C ALA A 705 2.84 -8.02 -20.60
N LYS A 706 3.49 -8.18 -21.75
CA LYS A 706 2.81 -8.41 -23.03
C LYS A 706 3.44 -9.51 -23.82
N ILE A 707 2.59 -10.28 -24.49
CA ILE A 707 3.03 -11.30 -25.42
C ILE A 707 3.22 -10.62 -26.78
N GLU A 708 4.46 -10.60 -27.27
CA GLU A 708 4.85 -9.88 -28.49
C GLU A 708 5.74 -10.77 -29.36
N GLU A 709 5.73 -10.51 -30.67
CA GLU A 709 6.63 -11.19 -31.61
C GLU A 709 7.83 -10.30 -31.90
N HIS A 710 9.03 -10.87 -31.70
CA HIS A 710 10.29 -10.16 -31.86
C HIS A 710 11.29 -11.02 -32.63
N MET A 711 12.21 -10.37 -33.34
CA MET A 711 13.30 -11.04 -34.03
C MET A 711 14.49 -11.21 -33.09
N VAL A 712 14.80 -12.46 -32.73
CA VAL A 712 15.93 -12.81 -31.86
C VAL A 712 16.91 -13.65 -32.67
N ASN A 713 18.15 -13.18 -32.83
CA ASN A 713 19.18 -13.84 -33.64
C ASN A 713 18.68 -14.20 -35.06
N GLY A 714 17.90 -13.30 -35.68
CA GLY A 714 17.34 -13.49 -37.01
C GLY A 714 16.15 -14.46 -37.10
N LYS A 715 15.61 -14.94 -35.97
CA LYS A 715 14.42 -15.81 -35.93
C LYS A 715 13.24 -15.11 -35.25
N PRO A 716 12.02 -15.22 -35.79
CA PRO A 716 10.84 -14.74 -35.10
C PRO A 716 10.59 -15.59 -33.86
N MET A 717 10.44 -14.94 -32.71
CA MET A 717 10.16 -15.56 -31.43
C MET A 717 9.00 -14.85 -30.74
N LYS A 718 8.14 -15.62 -30.07
CA LYS A 718 7.05 -15.11 -29.26
C LYS A 718 7.54 -14.94 -27.82
N LEU A 719 7.57 -13.71 -27.32
CA LEU A 719 8.15 -13.36 -26.04
C LEU A 719 7.11 -12.75 -25.11
N LEU A 720 7.21 -13.03 -23.81
CA LEU A 720 6.53 -12.28 -22.76
C LEU A 720 7.44 -11.14 -22.29
N VAL A 721 7.20 -9.93 -22.79
CA VAL A 721 7.97 -8.72 -22.49
C VAL A 721 7.41 -8.07 -21.23
N HIS A 722 8.18 -8.08 -20.15
CA HIS A 722 7.89 -7.36 -18.91
C HIS A 722 8.45 -5.94 -18.99
N ARG A 723 7.59 -4.96 -18.74
CA ARG A 723 7.94 -3.53 -18.69
C ARG A 723 7.48 -2.97 -17.35
N LYS A 724 8.42 -2.46 -16.55
CA LYS A 724 8.14 -1.76 -15.29
C LYS A 724 8.82 -0.40 -15.29
N GLY A 725 8.01 0.66 -15.26
CA GLY A 725 8.48 2.00 -15.55
C GLY A 725 9.18 2.09 -16.90
N SER A 726 8.65 1.41 -17.92
CA SER A 726 9.19 1.45 -19.28
C SER A 726 8.07 1.28 -20.29
N THR A 727 8.20 1.93 -21.45
CA THR A 727 7.09 2.14 -22.37
C THR A 727 7.36 1.50 -23.71
N ARG A 728 6.33 0.89 -24.31
CA ARG A 728 6.42 0.34 -25.66
C ARG A 728 6.62 1.47 -26.69
N ALA A 729 7.50 1.23 -27.67
CA ALA A 729 7.98 2.20 -28.65
C ALA A 729 8.20 1.50 -30.00
N PHE A 730 7.12 0.97 -30.58
CA PHE A 730 7.20 0.25 -31.85
C PHE A 730 7.62 1.15 -33.03
N PRO A 731 8.39 0.61 -33.98
CA PRO A 731 8.92 1.37 -35.11
C PRO A 731 7.83 1.73 -36.13
N PRO A 732 8.10 2.64 -37.08
CA PRO A 732 7.25 2.82 -38.26
C PRO A 732 6.92 1.46 -38.93
N HIS A 733 5.75 1.38 -39.54
CA HIS A 733 5.20 0.22 -40.25
C HIS A 733 4.83 -0.99 -39.39
N HIS A 734 4.93 -0.88 -38.06
CA HIS A 734 4.52 -1.98 -37.18
C HIS A 734 2.98 -2.12 -37.20
N PRO A 735 2.42 -3.34 -37.39
CA PRO A 735 0.99 -3.54 -37.63
C PRO A 735 0.09 -3.21 -36.43
N LEU A 736 0.66 -3.17 -35.22
CA LEU A 736 -0.06 -2.82 -33.98
C LEU A 736 -0.11 -1.30 -33.70
N ILE A 737 0.43 -0.46 -34.58
CA ILE A 737 0.36 1.00 -34.49
C ILE A 737 -0.89 1.48 -35.24
N PRO A 738 -1.57 2.54 -34.77
CA PRO A 738 -2.69 3.14 -35.51
C PRO A 738 -2.29 3.54 -36.94
N VAL A 739 -3.26 3.51 -37.86
CA VAL A 739 -3.04 3.79 -39.29
C VAL A 739 -2.35 5.13 -39.51
N ASP A 740 -2.77 6.15 -38.77
CA ASP A 740 -2.26 7.53 -38.90
C ASP A 740 -0.78 7.67 -38.50
N TYR A 741 -0.27 6.75 -37.68
CA TYR A 741 1.10 6.75 -37.17
C TYR A 741 2.00 5.69 -37.80
N GLN A 742 1.51 4.97 -38.83
CA GLN A 742 2.29 3.96 -39.54
C GLN A 742 3.61 4.49 -40.09
N LEU A 743 3.68 5.75 -40.55
CA LEU A 743 4.93 6.34 -41.04
C LEU A 743 5.76 7.02 -39.96
N THR A 744 5.13 7.32 -38.82
CA THR A 744 5.73 8.07 -37.71
C THR A 744 6.45 7.14 -36.72
N GLY A 745 5.94 5.92 -36.56
CA GLY A 745 6.23 5.06 -35.42
C GLY A 745 5.30 5.37 -34.25
N GLN A 746 5.31 4.50 -33.23
CA GLN A 746 4.38 4.61 -32.10
C GLN A 746 4.67 5.89 -31.31
N PRO A 747 3.67 6.75 -31.03
CA PRO A 747 3.84 7.84 -30.07
C PRO A 747 4.15 7.29 -28.68
N VAL A 748 5.15 7.89 -28.03
CA VAL A 748 5.59 7.52 -26.69
C VAL A 748 5.47 8.75 -25.80
N LEU A 749 4.67 8.65 -24.75
CA LEU A 749 4.37 9.75 -23.85
C LEU A 749 5.26 9.67 -22.62
N ILE A 750 6.15 10.67 -22.46
CA ILE A 750 7.11 10.74 -21.37
C ILE A 750 6.70 11.84 -20.40
N GLY A 751 6.16 11.40 -19.26
CA GLY A 751 5.76 12.29 -18.18
C GLY A 751 6.95 12.84 -17.41
N GLY A 752 6.94 14.15 -17.15
CA GLY A 752 7.87 14.79 -16.21
C GLY A 752 7.44 14.61 -14.75
N SER A 753 7.53 15.72 -14.02
CA SER A 753 7.01 15.94 -12.67
C SER A 753 6.22 17.24 -12.67
N MET A 754 5.51 17.56 -11.58
CA MET A 754 4.59 18.71 -11.50
C MET A 754 5.18 20.10 -11.84
N GLY A 755 6.49 20.22 -12.03
CA GLY A 755 7.15 21.48 -12.39
C GLY A 755 8.24 21.33 -13.45
N THR A 756 8.23 20.23 -14.20
CA THR A 756 9.20 19.96 -15.28
C THR A 756 8.48 19.65 -16.59
N CYS A 757 9.22 19.71 -17.70
CA CYS A 757 8.65 19.42 -19.01
C CYS A 757 8.26 17.95 -19.17
N SER A 758 7.37 17.69 -20.11
CA SER A 758 7.06 16.36 -20.62
C SER A 758 7.48 16.28 -22.10
N TYR A 759 7.59 15.08 -22.65
CA TYR A 759 7.96 14.88 -24.06
C TYR A 759 7.04 13.89 -24.74
N VAL A 760 6.87 14.07 -26.04
CA VAL A 760 6.38 13.05 -26.95
C VAL A 760 7.53 12.58 -27.82
N LEU A 761 7.77 11.28 -27.82
CA LEU A 761 8.78 10.61 -28.63
C LEU A 761 8.11 9.69 -29.65
N THR A 762 8.89 9.15 -30.58
CA THR A 762 8.45 8.12 -31.52
C THR A 762 9.35 6.88 -31.45
N GLY A 763 8.76 5.71 -31.64
CA GLY A 763 9.48 4.44 -31.71
C GLY A 763 10.37 4.32 -32.95
N THR A 764 11.37 3.45 -32.89
CA THR A 764 12.43 3.33 -33.91
C THR A 764 12.80 1.89 -34.21
N GLU A 765 13.32 1.64 -35.41
CA GLU A 765 13.84 0.33 -35.81
C GLU A 765 14.99 -0.15 -34.92
N LYS A 766 15.86 0.79 -34.50
CA LYS A 766 16.95 0.47 -33.58
C LYS A 766 16.41 0.11 -32.20
N GLY A 767 15.41 0.82 -31.68
CA GLY A 767 14.70 0.43 -30.45
C GLY A 767 14.02 -0.95 -30.57
N MET A 768 13.44 -1.28 -31.72
CA MET A 768 12.87 -2.61 -31.97
C MET A 768 13.91 -3.71 -31.80
N ARG A 769 15.12 -3.52 -32.34
CA ARG A 769 16.22 -4.50 -32.27
C ARG A 769 16.92 -4.54 -30.91
N ASP A 770 17.25 -3.38 -30.35
CA ASP A 770 18.16 -3.28 -29.20
C ASP A 770 17.41 -3.44 -27.87
N THR A 771 16.12 -3.03 -27.82
CA THR A 771 15.33 -2.98 -26.59
C THR A 771 13.93 -3.60 -26.72
N PHE A 772 13.71 -4.50 -27.68
CA PHE A 772 12.41 -5.12 -27.94
C PHE A 772 11.28 -4.07 -28.07
N GLY A 773 11.58 -2.98 -28.78
CA GLY A 773 10.65 -1.88 -29.00
C GLY A 773 10.25 -1.20 -27.69
N THR A 774 11.20 -0.91 -26.81
CA THR A 774 10.94 -0.31 -25.49
C THR A 774 11.82 0.91 -25.22
N THR A 775 11.27 1.92 -24.58
CA THR A 775 11.98 3.15 -24.16
C THR A 775 11.58 3.58 -22.74
N CYS A 776 12.15 4.67 -22.23
CA CYS A 776 11.83 5.25 -20.92
C CYS A 776 10.33 5.59 -20.78
N HIS A 777 9.87 5.82 -19.55
CA HIS A 777 8.48 6.21 -19.26
C HIS A 777 8.34 7.64 -18.70
N GLY A 778 9.41 8.16 -18.09
CA GLY A 778 9.35 9.45 -17.40
C GLY A 778 10.70 9.84 -16.82
N ALA A 779 10.69 10.76 -15.85
CA ALA A 779 11.92 11.22 -15.20
C ALA A 779 12.60 10.16 -14.33
N GLY A 780 11.82 9.30 -13.65
CA GLY A 780 12.33 8.39 -12.62
C GLY A 780 12.77 9.13 -11.34
N ARG A 781 12.67 8.47 -10.18
CA ARG A 781 12.97 9.13 -8.90
C ARG A 781 14.47 9.18 -8.65
N ALA A 782 14.97 10.34 -8.21
CA ALA A 782 16.32 10.52 -7.70
C ALA A 782 16.35 10.39 -6.17
N LEU A 783 15.26 10.78 -5.49
CA LEU A 783 15.13 10.73 -4.03
C LEU A 783 13.94 9.86 -3.60
N SER A 784 14.10 9.13 -2.50
CA SER A 784 12.98 8.43 -1.87
C SER A 784 11.95 9.42 -1.34
N ARG A 785 10.67 9.02 -1.28
CA ARG A 785 9.58 9.86 -0.72
C ARG A 785 9.89 10.33 0.70
N SER A 786 10.44 9.44 1.52
CA SER A 786 10.87 9.76 2.89
C SER A 786 12.05 10.72 2.97
N LYS A 787 12.94 10.74 1.96
CA LYS A 787 14.03 11.73 1.88
C LYS A 787 13.50 13.08 1.38
N SER A 788 12.57 13.07 0.44
CA SER A 788 11.92 14.26 -0.12
C SER A 788 11.16 15.03 0.96
N ARG A 789 10.31 14.35 1.74
CA ARG A 789 9.58 14.94 2.89
C ARG A 789 10.46 15.52 4.00
N ARG A 790 11.72 15.09 4.11
CA ARG A 790 12.65 15.58 5.13
C ARG A 790 13.43 16.81 4.67
N ASN A 791 13.62 16.95 3.36
CA ASN A 791 14.53 17.92 2.78
C ASN A 791 13.82 19.10 2.11
N LEU A 792 12.54 18.96 1.76
CA LEU A 792 11.79 19.95 0.98
C LEU A 792 10.64 20.51 1.81
N SER A 793 10.47 21.83 1.77
CA SER A 793 9.30 22.50 2.38
C SER A 793 8.14 22.58 1.40
N TYR A 794 6.92 22.57 1.93
CA TYR A 794 5.71 22.70 1.12
C TYR A 794 5.59 24.08 0.47
N GLU A 795 5.84 25.13 1.26
CA GLU A 795 5.75 26.53 0.82
C GLU A 795 6.77 26.81 -0.28
N ASP A 796 8.02 26.35 -0.11
CA ASP A 796 9.09 26.53 -1.10
C ASP A 796 8.72 25.90 -2.45
N VAL A 797 8.17 24.68 -2.44
CA VAL A 797 7.75 23.99 -3.67
C VAL A 797 6.62 24.76 -4.37
N LEU A 798 5.63 25.26 -3.62
CA LEU A 798 4.55 26.06 -4.20
C LEU A 798 5.05 27.39 -4.75
N ASP A 799 5.93 28.07 -4.04
CA ASP A 799 6.49 29.36 -4.47
C ASP A 799 7.33 29.18 -5.74
N GLU A 800 8.11 28.11 -5.86
CA GLU A 800 8.86 27.79 -7.08
C GLU A 800 7.94 27.46 -8.27
N LEU A 801 6.85 26.72 -8.05
CA LEU A 801 5.85 26.48 -9.10
C LEU A 801 5.14 27.76 -9.53
N LYS A 802 4.82 28.63 -8.56
CA LYS A 802 4.20 29.94 -8.82
C LYS A 802 5.14 30.87 -9.59
N LYS A 803 6.43 30.88 -9.27
CA LYS A 803 7.47 31.61 -10.04
C LYS A 803 7.55 31.14 -11.49
N LYS A 804 7.29 29.85 -11.74
CA LYS A 804 7.19 29.26 -13.09
C LYS A 804 5.84 29.51 -13.77
N GLY A 805 4.90 30.18 -13.11
CA GLY A 805 3.57 30.48 -13.66
C GLY A 805 2.63 29.27 -13.71
N ILE A 806 2.89 28.22 -12.92
CA ILE A 806 2.13 26.97 -12.91
C ILE A 806 1.01 27.05 -11.87
N ALA A 807 -0.24 26.91 -12.32
CA ALA A 807 -1.39 26.77 -11.45
C ALA A 807 -1.43 25.35 -10.86
N ILE A 808 -1.64 25.21 -9.55
CA ILE A 808 -1.65 23.89 -8.90
C ILE A 808 -2.94 23.67 -8.10
N ARG A 809 -3.50 22.47 -8.20
CA ARG A 809 -4.62 21.97 -7.39
C ARG A 809 -4.24 20.65 -6.77
N VAL A 810 -4.20 20.61 -5.44
CA VAL A 810 -3.71 19.46 -4.67
C VAL A 810 -4.73 19.05 -3.62
N ALA A 811 -5.01 17.76 -3.53
CA ALA A 811 -5.89 17.23 -2.48
C ALA A 811 -5.20 17.20 -1.10
N SER A 812 -3.87 17.01 -1.07
CA SER A 812 -3.11 16.90 0.17
C SER A 812 -1.77 17.63 0.09
N PRO A 813 -1.46 18.57 1.01
CA PRO A 813 -0.16 19.22 1.08
C PRO A 813 1.02 18.26 1.23
N LYS A 814 0.82 17.13 1.92
CA LYS A 814 1.88 16.13 2.15
C LYS A 814 2.42 15.52 0.86
N LEU A 815 1.55 15.34 -0.14
CA LEU A 815 1.89 14.71 -1.41
C LEU A 815 2.70 15.65 -2.30
N VAL A 816 2.59 16.98 -2.10
CA VAL A 816 3.35 17.96 -2.88
C VAL A 816 4.85 17.81 -2.64
N MET A 817 5.29 17.71 -1.38
CA MET A 817 6.71 17.54 -1.06
C MET A 817 7.28 16.20 -1.57
N GLU A 818 6.47 15.14 -1.60
CA GLU A 818 6.91 13.83 -2.08
C GLU A 818 7.17 13.79 -3.59
N GLU A 819 6.51 14.68 -4.32
CA GLU A 819 6.42 14.66 -5.77
C GLU A 819 7.08 15.89 -6.40
N ALA A 820 7.76 16.70 -5.59
CA ALA A 820 8.48 17.89 -6.00
C ALA A 820 9.50 17.61 -7.10
N PRO A 821 9.74 18.56 -8.03
CA PRO A 821 10.69 18.38 -9.15
C PRO A 821 12.07 17.82 -8.76
N GLU A 822 12.62 18.27 -7.63
CA GLU A 822 13.92 17.89 -7.08
C GLU A 822 13.98 16.42 -6.62
N SER A 823 12.81 15.79 -6.44
CA SER A 823 12.71 14.38 -6.08
C SER A 823 12.94 13.45 -7.27
N TYR A 824 12.91 14.00 -8.48
CA TYR A 824 13.02 13.30 -9.75
C TYR A 824 14.37 13.58 -10.43
N LYS A 825 14.78 12.68 -11.32
CA LYS A 825 15.91 12.96 -12.21
C LYS A 825 15.48 14.03 -13.23
N ASN A 826 16.44 14.62 -13.92
CA ASN A 826 16.12 15.52 -15.02
C ASN A 826 15.58 14.71 -16.21
N VAL A 827 14.30 14.91 -16.53
CA VAL A 827 13.61 14.26 -17.66
C VAL A 827 14.28 14.55 -19.02
N THR A 828 14.89 15.72 -19.18
CA THR A 828 15.59 16.09 -20.43
C THR A 828 16.86 15.24 -20.60
N ASP A 829 17.58 14.96 -19.51
CA ASP A 829 18.74 14.05 -19.55
C ASP A 829 18.31 12.62 -19.92
N VAL A 830 17.18 12.15 -19.37
CA VAL A 830 16.62 10.83 -19.70
C VAL A 830 16.26 10.74 -21.18
N VAL A 831 15.49 11.71 -21.69
CA VAL A 831 15.04 11.73 -23.08
C VAL A 831 16.21 11.87 -24.06
N ASN A 832 17.17 12.76 -23.77
CA ASN A 832 18.36 12.92 -24.60
C ASN A 832 19.19 11.62 -24.65
N THR A 833 19.28 10.89 -23.52
CA THR A 833 19.97 9.59 -23.49
C THR A 833 19.27 8.57 -24.41
N CYS A 834 17.93 8.50 -24.40
CA CYS A 834 17.18 7.63 -25.31
C CYS A 834 17.36 8.02 -26.78
N HIS A 835 17.35 9.32 -27.05
CA HIS A 835 17.55 9.88 -28.40
C HIS A 835 18.95 9.58 -28.95
N GLU A 836 19.98 9.80 -28.14
CA GLU A 836 21.38 9.51 -28.51
C GLU A 836 21.63 8.01 -28.67
N ALA A 837 21.00 7.18 -27.82
CA ALA A 837 20.99 5.74 -28.01
C ALA A 837 20.25 5.32 -29.29
N GLY A 838 19.37 6.18 -29.83
CA GLY A 838 18.56 5.93 -31.01
C GLY A 838 17.44 4.91 -30.77
N ILE A 839 17.05 4.68 -29.52
CA ILE A 839 15.96 3.74 -29.17
C ILE A 839 14.57 4.40 -29.30
N SER A 840 14.52 5.73 -29.23
CA SER A 840 13.34 6.55 -29.55
C SER A 840 13.78 7.94 -30.05
N MET A 841 12.93 8.64 -30.80
CA MET A 841 13.25 9.97 -31.35
C MET A 841 12.37 11.05 -30.74
N LYS A 842 12.93 12.23 -30.49
CA LYS A 842 12.15 13.38 -29.98
C LYS A 842 11.19 13.89 -31.05
N CYS A 843 9.91 14.04 -30.70
CA CYS A 843 8.90 14.63 -31.57
C CYS A 843 8.62 16.08 -31.16
N PHE A 844 8.12 16.30 -29.94
CA PHE A 844 7.91 17.63 -29.37
C PHE A 844 7.97 17.61 -27.84
N LYS A 845 8.16 18.79 -27.24
CA LYS A 845 8.29 19.04 -25.81
C LYS A 845 7.09 19.83 -25.31
N LEU A 846 6.64 19.49 -24.11
CA LEU A 846 5.49 20.07 -23.44
C LEU A 846 5.94 20.73 -22.13
N ARG A 847 5.44 21.93 -21.85
CA ARG A 847 5.67 22.65 -20.59
C ARG A 847 4.35 22.74 -19.81
N PRO A 848 4.30 22.31 -18.53
CA PRO A 848 3.09 22.42 -17.73
C PRO A 848 2.75 23.88 -17.43
N ILE A 849 1.46 24.20 -17.50
CA ILE A 849 0.88 25.48 -17.07
C ILE A 849 -0.12 25.29 -15.94
N ALA A 850 -0.77 24.12 -15.83
CA ALA A 850 -1.59 23.77 -14.70
C ALA A 850 -1.46 22.29 -14.32
N VAL A 851 -1.49 21.99 -13.03
CA VAL A 851 -1.33 20.63 -12.49
C VAL A 851 -2.44 20.31 -11.49
N ILE A 852 -3.13 19.21 -11.72
CA ILE A 852 -4.12 18.62 -10.84
C ILE A 852 -3.53 17.35 -10.24
N LYS A 853 -3.52 17.27 -8.91
CA LYS A 853 -2.92 16.18 -8.16
C LYS A 853 -3.78 15.76 -6.99
N GLY A 854 -3.85 14.45 -6.74
CA GLY A 854 -4.55 13.89 -5.58
C GLY A 854 -3.65 13.51 -4.43
#